data_AF-A0A7X3AC96-F1
#
_entry.id   AF-A0A7X3AC96-F1
#
_cell.length_a   1.000
_cell.length_b   1.000
_cell.length_c   1.000
_cell.angle_alpha   90.00
_cell.angle_beta   90.00
_cell.angle_gamma   90.00
#
_symmetry.space_group_name_H-M   'P 1'
#
loop_
_entity.id
_entity.type
_entity.pdbx_description
1 polymer ?
#
loop_
_entity_poly.entity_id
_entity_poly.type
_entity_poly.pdbx_seq_one_letter_code
_entity_poly.pdbx_strand_id
1 'polypeptide(L)'
;MPISILTPVGKERGLKATLTYAYDALGRKTEETDANGVVKGFTYDDAGNVLTNTIRKSKTSPVQLIMSAKYDLAGRMVSQTDANGNKTTIRNNAFRLPSVITYPGDDTIKELNVYTQYDVKGRKAKEWSTAGKTQLWTYDQADRETSHTIKSNKGNDAVTTAARYDLIGNKRFVVDGNGNEQELVYDKLGRQVASKVSVTDSVNGISEQITSIAYDKNGNKMSETDWLGNDTTFVYDDRNRLIQQKDAEGAIVQKLEYNLDDAQIRSWDALNQLTQYRYDKNIQQIATIDAAGYKSGQFYDNAGLKTSQYDGKGNVTKYSYDLLGNLSAVTNAKGEVTSYTYDLLGNKLTQTNGNNHTITYVYNARNLLAAQLDHSAVSVIENKRQYDETKIERYTYTADGSMLSMRDRNGNTTKFVYDAQSRLISKTVEGEQASKAKLNERQVKFTYDGNGNQTSMTDTTGITTRVFDELNRVVSKSVPKLGTVVYRYDLTEDLSEGHRQEVTTDVKGNIAFKTFDRANRLIEVKSGDDLPVKYTYYANGSQKSVEYPNGVKEVYTYTKLNQLAKLQNYVGSTLLDEYTYSYDQAGNQIAKIEMVQGENKGQTSYTYDELNRLLSVNESSGKKTVYTYDGAGNREQETVKEGTTIAVTSYVYNDQNRLIETNQLFSEGRQEKTTYQYDNNGNMTGKNREIIKQVNDEETEPSFGMFIYGQQSENPNVETLLEGIGTYEYDVWNQLSKSTAGSVTSSYRYNAEGYRTYKKVGKSETHYLYEADKVVLETSGSGVETAVNLYGTNLVSRTMGSEKYYYLYNGHADVIALIDETGFEKVIYDYDAFGNSIFRMTSGADINNPIRYAGYQYDEESKLYYLNARYYDPKLARFITEDTYKGEIEDPLSLNFYTYVYNNPLKYTDPSGHDAVIITAAFGAFGGGHTSLLLQDEVGDWYYTFYGDTKVVSVKVDSKVMESLDNLNEWLQQDESSTQYYDKNYTSSTYIKGDFTDSLDLLDELAQGYTEKYGTGKNKDYNLLSNNCVEISWKALQKGTLTDGTRIGDFVQTYPNDLIPNKFSVWAKGEFKNNAYTYKKYNEQIESFIKDNEKKSKSEWYNFWYGKDTFLNNIKIGKQLLG
;
A
#
# COMPACT_ATOMS: atom_id res chain seq x y z
N MET A 1 -16.67 32.10 -31.38
CA MET A 1 -17.78 31.30 -30.79
C MET A 1 -17.13 30.25 -29.90
N PRO A 2 -17.62 29.99 -28.68
CA PRO A 2 -17.10 28.89 -27.87
C PRO A 2 -17.23 27.60 -28.67
N ILE A 3 -16.12 26.89 -28.85
CA ILE A 3 -16.13 25.61 -29.54
C ILE A 3 -16.29 24.55 -28.45
N SER A 4 -17.48 23.96 -28.36
CA SER A 4 -17.70 22.77 -27.56
C SER A 4 -17.16 21.59 -28.37
N ILE A 5 -16.00 21.07 -27.97
CA ILE A 5 -15.40 19.90 -28.60
C ILE A 5 -15.81 18.69 -27.75
N LEU A 6 -16.84 17.99 -28.20
CA LEU A 6 -17.08 16.62 -27.77
C LEU A 6 -16.25 15.71 -28.67
N THR A 7 -15.60 14.69 -28.12
CA THR A 7 -15.04 13.61 -28.94
C THR A 7 -16.16 13.01 -29.80
N PRO A 8 -15.88 12.46 -30.99
CA PRO A 8 -16.89 11.77 -31.80
C PRO A 8 -17.71 10.76 -30.99
N VAL A 9 -17.03 10.01 -30.11
CA VAL A 9 -17.62 9.08 -29.14
C VAL A 9 -18.47 9.80 -28.10
N GLY A 10 -18.01 10.92 -27.53
CA GLY A 10 -18.79 11.75 -26.61
C GLY A 10 -20.08 12.31 -27.23
N LYS A 11 -20.02 12.69 -28.50
CA LYS A 11 -21.18 13.15 -29.27
C LYS A 11 -22.16 12.02 -29.58
N GLU A 12 -21.65 10.84 -29.94
CA GLU A 12 -22.46 9.63 -30.18
C GLU A 12 -23.16 9.14 -28.92
N ARG A 13 -22.48 9.21 -27.77
CA ARG A 13 -23.03 8.82 -26.46
C ARG A 13 -23.94 9.87 -25.81
N GLY A 14 -24.14 11.02 -26.45
CA GLY A 14 -24.96 12.12 -25.93
C GLY A 14 -24.40 12.71 -24.63
N LEU A 15 -23.07 12.70 -24.46
CA LEU A 15 -22.40 13.22 -23.28
C LEU A 15 -22.45 14.76 -23.27
N LYS A 16 -22.50 15.34 -22.07
CA LYS A 16 -22.26 16.77 -21.90
C LYS A 16 -20.78 17.04 -22.18
N ALA A 17 -20.47 18.22 -22.72
CA ALA A 17 -19.08 18.64 -22.88
C ALA A 17 -18.42 18.66 -21.49
N THR A 18 -17.37 17.86 -21.32
CA THR A 18 -16.57 17.82 -20.09
C THR A 18 -15.77 19.13 -19.93
N LEU A 19 -15.33 19.70 -21.07
CA LEU A 19 -14.63 20.97 -21.16
C LEU A 19 -15.14 21.78 -22.37
N THR A 20 -15.15 23.10 -22.24
CA THR A 20 -15.38 24.04 -23.34
C THR A 20 -14.31 25.10 -23.36
N TYR A 21 -13.91 25.53 -24.56
CA TYR A 21 -12.82 26.49 -24.73
C TYR A 21 -13.29 27.76 -25.42
N ALA A 22 -12.75 28.89 -24.98
CA ALA A 22 -12.80 30.15 -25.71
C ALA A 22 -11.41 30.48 -26.23
N TYR A 23 -11.36 31.09 -27.40
CA TYR A 23 -10.12 31.49 -28.06
C TYR A 23 -10.20 32.95 -28.46
N ASP A 24 -9.04 33.62 -28.49
CA ASP A 24 -8.93 34.95 -29.09
C ASP A 24 -8.88 34.90 -30.63
N ALA A 25 -8.74 36.07 -31.26
CA ALA A 25 -8.67 36.20 -32.72
C ALA A 25 -7.44 35.52 -33.34
N LEU A 26 -6.43 35.17 -32.55
CA LEU A 26 -5.22 34.45 -32.98
C LEU A 26 -5.32 32.94 -32.73
N GLY A 27 -6.47 32.46 -32.25
CA GLY A 27 -6.69 31.04 -31.96
C GLY A 27 -6.04 30.56 -30.66
N ARG A 28 -5.63 31.47 -29.77
CA ARG A 28 -5.04 31.11 -28.47
C ARG A 28 -6.12 30.94 -27.42
N LYS A 29 -6.00 29.91 -26.56
CA LYS A 29 -7.02 29.53 -25.57
C LYS A 29 -7.13 30.58 -24.45
N THR A 30 -8.16 31.43 -24.44
CA THR A 30 -8.36 32.46 -23.40
C THR A 30 -9.18 32.00 -22.22
N GLU A 31 -10.07 31.01 -22.41
CA GLU A 31 -10.84 30.40 -21.34
C GLU A 31 -10.93 28.90 -21.55
N GLU A 32 -10.96 28.18 -20.44
CA GLU A 32 -11.34 26.79 -20.33
C GLU A 32 -12.43 26.70 -19.28
N THR A 33 -13.56 26.10 -19.60
CA THR A 33 -14.69 25.94 -18.68
C THR A 33 -15.05 24.48 -18.56
N ASP A 34 -14.97 23.93 -17.35
CA ASP A 34 -15.35 22.54 -17.08
C ASP A 34 -16.87 22.35 -17.09
N ALA A 35 -17.31 21.10 -16.98
CA ALA A 35 -18.72 20.73 -16.99
C ALA A 35 -19.50 21.21 -15.74
N ASN A 36 -18.79 21.60 -14.68
CA ASN A 36 -19.35 22.20 -13.48
C ASN A 36 -19.46 23.74 -13.59
N GLY A 37 -18.94 24.32 -14.68
CA GLY A 37 -18.99 25.75 -14.99
C GLY A 37 -17.82 26.56 -14.41
N VAL A 38 -16.83 25.91 -13.79
CA VAL A 38 -15.61 26.56 -13.32
C VAL A 38 -14.81 27.00 -14.53
N VAL A 39 -14.36 28.25 -14.53
CA VAL A 39 -13.63 28.86 -15.64
C VAL A 39 -12.18 29.11 -15.25
N LYS A 40 -11.25 28.46 -15.93
CA LYS A 40 -9.83 28.83 -15.96
C LYS A 40 -9.60 29.85 -17.08
N GLY A 41 -8.99 30.98 -16.75
CA GLY A 41 -8.72 32.07 -17.70
C GLY A 41 -7.23 32.22 -17.99
N PHE A 42 -6.91 32.57 -19.23
CA PHE A 42 -5.54 32.80 -19.70
C PHE A 42 -5.45 34.16 -20.39
N THR A 43 -4.42 34.94 -20.07
CA THR A 43 -4.07 36.14 -20.84
C THR A 43 -2.71 35.97 -21.47
N TYR A 44 -2.48 36.66 -22.59
CA TYR A 44 -1.28 36.51 -23.40
C TYR A 44 -0.67 37.88 -23.75
N ASP A 45 0.63 37.91 -23.97
CA ASP A 45 1.28 39.01 -24.67
C ASP A 45 1.08 38.89 -26.20
N ASP A 46 1.60 39.85 -26.97
CA ASP A 46 1.49 39.83 -28.44
C ASP A 46 2.28 38.69 -29.09
N ALA A 47 3.27 38.13 -28.40
CA ALA A 47 4.07 37.00 -28.87
C ALA A 47 3.42 35.63 -28.54
N GLY A 48 2.29 35.62 -27.83
CA GLY A 48 1.58 34.38 -27.45
C GLY A 48 2.08 33.73 -26.18
N ASN A 49 2.90 34.41 -25.38
CA ASN A 49 3.32 33.92 -24.07
C ASN A 49 2.22 34.16 -23.03
N VAL A 50 1.96 33.17 -22.17
CA VAL A 50 0.94 33.26 -21.11
C VAL A 50 1.40 34.24 -20.02
N LEU A 51 0.65 35.33 -19.82
CA LEU A 51 0.90 36.35 -18.80
C LEU A 51 0.25 36.05 -17.46
N THR A 52 -0.98 35.53 -17.47
CA THR A 52 -1.69 35.17 -16.23
C THR A 52 -2.55 33.93 -16.41
N ASN A 53 -2.60 33.10 -15.37
CA ASN A 53 -3.61 32.07 -15.19
C ASN A 53 -4.56 32.50 -14.08
N THR A 54 -5.87 32.37 -14.32
CA THR A 54 -6.90 32.76 -13.36
C THR A 54 -7.95 31.67 -13.22
N ILE A 55 -8.75 31.73 -12.14
CA ILE A 55 -9.90 30.86 -11.91
C ILE A 55 -11.09 31.62 -11.37
N ARG A 56 -12.30 31.15 -11.69
CA ARG A 56 -13.56 31.64 -11.13
C ARG A 56 -14.61 30.55 -11.17
N LYS A 57 -15.53 30.55 -10.18
CA LYS A 57 -16.63 29.57 -10.08
C LYS A 57 -17.58 29.53 -11.28
N SER A 58 -17.76 30.67 -11.94
CA SER A 58 -18.62 30.82 -13.11
C SER A 58 -18.23 32.08 -13.87
N LYS A 59 -18.75 32.29 -15.09
CA LYS A 59 -18.46 33.50 -15.88
C LYS A 59 -18.85 34.81 -15.20
N THR A 60 -19.79 34.78 -14.26
CA THR A 60 -20.24 35.94 -13.48
C THR A 60 -19.54 36.08 -12.13
N SER A 61 -18.72 35.10 -11.74
CA SER A 61 -17.99 35.12 -10.47
C SER A 61 -16.72 35.98 -10.55
N PRO A 62 -16.25 36.54 -9.42
CA PRO A 62 -14.97 37.25 -9.35
C PRO A 62 -13.81 36.37 -9.82
N VAL A 63 -12.88 36.99 -10.55
CA VAL A 63 -11.65 36.34 -11.05
C VAL A 63 -10.60 36.29 -9.93
N GLN A 64 -9.99 35.13 -9.73
CA GLN A 64 -8.88 34.90 -8.80
C GLN A 64 -7.61 34.58 -9.59
N LEU A 65 -6.49 35.20 -9.25
CA LEU A 65 -5.20 34.98 -9.91
C LEU A 65 -4.51 33.74 -9.33
N ILE A 66 -4.18 32.77 -10.18
CA ILE A 66 -3.41 31.57 -9.79
C ILE A 66 -1.91 31.80 -10.02
N MET A 67 -1.58 32.45 -11.13
CA MET A 67 -0.19 32.65 -11.53
C MET A 67 -0.09 33.87 -12.43
N SER A 68 1.02 34.61 -12.32
CA SER A 68 1.42 35.61 -13.31
C SER A 68 2.88 35.42 -13.74
N ALA A 69 3.18 35.68 -15.01
CA ALA A 69 4.51 35.58 -15.58
C ALA A 69 4.91 36.88 -16.28
N LYS A 70 6.22 37.12 -16.35
CA LYS A 70 6.82 38.21 -17.12
C LYS A 70 7.84 37.66 -18.09
N TYR A 71 7.91 38.27 -19.26
CA TYR A 71 8.81 37.91 -20.35
C TYR A 71 9.68 39.10 -20.73
N ASP A 72 10.86 38.83 -21.26
CA ASP A 72 11.66 39.86 -21.93
C ASP A 72 11.22 40.08 -23.39
N LEU A 73 11.84 41.05 -24.07
CA LEU A 73 11.53 41.38 -25.46
C LEU A 73 11.79 40.24 -26.46
N ALA A 74 12.52 39.20 -26.05
CA ALA A 74 12.76 38.01 -26.86
C ALA A 74 11.75 36.89 -26.57
N GLY A 75 10.70 37.16 -25.77
CA GLY A 75 9.65 36.20 -25.42
C GLY A 75 10.08 35.18 -24.37
N ARG A 76 11.16 35.41 -23.63
CA ARG A 76 11.69 34.45 -22.64
C ARG A 76 11.18 34.81 -21.26
N MET A 77 10.73 33.82 -20.49
CA MET A 77 10.26 34.04 -19.13
C MET A 77 11.42 34.54 -18.25
N VAL A 78 11.18 35.63 -17.51
CA VAL A 78 12.13 36.26 -16.57
C VAL A 78 11.65 36.23 -15.13
N SER A 79 10.34 36.09 -14.90
CA SER A 79 9.82 35.81 -13.56
C SER A 79 8.43 35.20 -13.62
N GLN A 80 8.10 34.43 -12.60
CA GLN A 80 6.79 33.88 -12.33
C GLN A 80 6.42 34.16 -10.87
N THR A 81 5.17 34.56 -10.61
CA THR A 81 4.62 34.76 -9.27
C THR A 81 3.38 33.88 -9.12
N ASP A 82 3.36 33.05 -8.08
CA ASP A 82 2.23 32.18 -7.76
C ASP A 82 1.09 32.93 -7.04
N ALA A 83 0.00 32.23 -6.73
CA ALA A 83 -1.20 32.81 -6.12
C ALA A 83 -0.96 33.33 -4.69
N ASN A 84 0.04 32.77 -4.01
CA ASN A 84 0.46 33.17 -2.66
C ASN A 84 1.44 34.36 -2.70
N GLY A 85 1.82 34.83 -3.90
CA GLY A 85 2.73 35.96 -4.09
C GLY A 85 4.21 35.55 -4.12
N ASN A 86 4.53 34.26 -4.05
CA ASN A 86 5.90 33.77 -4.10
C ASN A 86 6.46 33.92 -5.52
N LYS A 87 7.63 34.56 -5.64
CA LYS A 87 8.20 34.94 -6.93
C LYS A 87 9.50 34.21 -7.25
N THR A 88 9.48 33.43 -8.33
CA THR A 88 10.67 32.83 -8.94
C THR A 88 11.18 33.75 -10.06
N THR A 89 12.50 33.93 -10.16
CA THR A 89 13.13 34.73 -11.23
C THR A 89 14.11 33.90 -12.06
N ILE A 90 14.20 34.21 -13.36
CA ILE A 90 14.96 33.44 -14.34
C ILE A 90 15.87 34.39 -15.12
N ARG A 91 17.16 34.08 -15.21
CA ARG A 91 18.12 34.76 -16.07
C ARG A 91 18.59 33.83 -17.17
N ASN A 92 18.44 34.25 -18.41
CA ASN A 92 18.81 33.48 -19.59
C ASN A 92 20.23 33.85 -20.07
N ASN A 93 20.96 32.87 -20.63
CA ASN A 93 22.26 33.11 -21.27
C ASN A 93 22.11 33.69 -22.69
N ALA A 94 23.25 33.89 -23.36
CA ALA A 94 23.31 34.36 -24.75
C ALA A 94 22.61 33.42 -25.76
N PHE A 95 22.54 32.12 -25.47
CA PHE A 95 21.83 31.11 -26.25
C PHE A 95 20.34 31.02 -25.94
N ARG A 96 19.79 31.95 -25.14
CA ARG A 96 18.38 31.98 -24.72
C ARG A 96 17.95 30.82 -23.82
N LEU A 97 18.90 30.11 -23.21
CA LEU A 97 18.62 29.03 -22.26
C LEU A 97 18.69 29.54 -20.82
N PRO A 98 17.84 29.03 -19.88
CA PRO A 98 17.88 29.41 -18.47
C PRO A 98 19.25 29.10 -17.84
N SER A 99 19.95 30.14 -17.39
CA SER A 99 21.30 30.03 -16.82
C SER A 99 21.33 30.20 -15.30
N VAL A 100 20.38 30.96 -14.75
CA VAL A 100 20.17 31.09 -13.31
C VAL A 100 18.67 31.09 -13.03
N ILE A 101 18.22 30.24 -12.11
CA ILE A 101 16.87 30.26 -11.54
C ILE A 101 17.01 30.61 -10.06
N THR A 102 16.29 31.64 -9.61
CA THR A 102 16.25 32.06 -8.20
C THR A 102 14.87 31.77 -7.64
N TYR A 103 14.80 30.84 -6.69
CA TYR A 103 13.59 30.52 -5.94
C TYR A 103 13.54 31.35 -4.65
N PRO A 104 12.36 31.86 -4.24
CA PRO A 104 12.21 32.72 -3.07
C PRO A 104 12.52 32.00 -1.75
N GLY A 105 12.67 32.78 -0.68
CA GLY A 105 12.89 32.27 0.67
C GLY A 105 12.35 33.20 1.75
N ASP A 106 12.25 32.65 2.96
CA ASP A 106 11.85 33.31 4.21
C ASP A 106 12.63 32.73 5.42
N ASP A 107 12.16 32.99 6.64
CA ASP A 107 12.80 32.52 7.87
C ASP A 107 12.84 31.00 8.02
N THR A 108 11.93 30.28 7.37
CA THR A 108 11.83 28.82 7.42
C THR A 108 12.55 28.15 6.25
N ILE A 109 12.88 28.90 5.20
CA ILE A 109 13.53 28.35 4.02
C ILE A 109 14.36 29.41 3.27
N LYS A 110 15.67 29.19 3.11
CA LYS A 110 16.54 30.17 2.45
C LYS A 110 16.29 30.24 0.94
N GLU A 111 16.57 31.41 0.34
CA GLU A 111 16.60 31.59 -1.12
C GLU A 111 17.55 30.59 -1.79
N LEU A 112 17.15 30.04 -2.94
CA LEU A 112 17.96 29.11 -3.71
C LEU A 112 18.28 29.68 -5.09
N ASN A 113 19.56 29.76 -5.43
CA ASN A 113 20.01 30.01 -6.78
C ASN A 113 20.52 28.71 -7.41
N VAL A 114 19.92 28.31 -8.53
CA VAL A 114 20.34 27.18 -9.36
C VAL A 114 20.97 27.71 -10.64
N TYR A 115 22.20 27.30 -10.91
CA TYR A 115 22.97 27.69 -12.08
C TYR A 115 23.06 26.53 -13.04
N THR A 116 22.88 26.79 -14.34
CA THR A 116 22.98 25.78 -15.39
C THR A 116 23.96 26.21 -16.47
N GLN A 117 24.88 25.32 -16.80
CA GLN A 117 25.79 25.42 -17.92
C GLN A 117 25.40 24.39 -18.97
N TYR A 118 25.33 24.86 -20.21
CA TYR A 118 25.03 24.04 -21.37
C TYR A 118 26.29 23.85 -22.21
N ASP A 119 26.34 22.75 -22.94
CA ASP A 119 27.35 22.56 -23.98
C ASP A 119 27.03 23.36 -25.25
N VAL A 120 27.88 23.22 -26.28
CA VAL A 120 27.73 23.93 -27.56
C VAL A 120 26.47 23.52 -28.35
N LYS A 121 25.85 22.40 -28.01
CA LYS A 121 24.59 21.93 -28.60
C LYS A 121 23.37 22.33 -27.76
N GLY A 122 23.55 23.04 -26.65
CA GLY A 122 22.47 23.48 -25.76
C GLY A 122 21.96 22.41 -24.80
N ARG A 123 22.68 21.28 -24.64
CA ARG A 123 22.35 20.22 -23.67
C ARG A 123 22.97 20.57 -22.30
N LYS A 124 22.33 20.19 -21.20
CA LYS A 124 22.87 20.45 -19.85
C LYS A 124 24.21 19.74 -19.69
N ALA A 125 25.28 20.45 -19.39
CA ALA A 125 26.59 19.85 -19.11
C ALA A 125 26.91 19.87 -17.61
N LYS A 126 26.47 20.92 -16.91
CA LYS A 126 26.67 21.07 -15.47
C LYS A 126 25.54 21.90 -14.87
N GLU A 127 25.08 21.51 -13.69
CA GLU A 127 24.13 22.28 -12.88
C GLU A 127 24.65 22.32 -11.45
N TRP A 128 24.55 23.47 -10.78
CA TRP A 128 24.94 23.58 -9.37
C TRP A 128 24.07 24.60 -8.66
N SER A 129 23.97 24.49 -7.34
CA SER A 129 23.12 25.40 -6.56
C SER A 129 23.84 26.03 -5.37
N THR A 130 23.27 27.10 -4.81
CA THR A 130 23.72 27.69 -3.54
C THR A 130 23.56 26.77 -2.35
N ALA A 131 22.83 25.65 -2.49
CA ALA A 131 22.76 24.58 -1.49
C ALA A 131 24.00 23.66 -1.49
N GLY A 132 24.86 23.76 -2.52
CA GLY A 132 26.12 23.02 -2.59
C GLY A 132 26.06 21.64 -3.26
N LYS A 133 24.99 21.37 -4.01
CA LYS A 133 24.82 20.22 -4.91
C LYS A 133 25.31 20.57 -6.31
N THR A 134 26.06 19.68 -6.95
CA THR A 134 26.51 19.77 -8.35
C THR A 134 26.13 18.51 -9.11
N GLN A 135 25.58 18.69 -10.31
CA GLN A 135 25.24 17.64 -11.26
C GLN A 135 26.04 17.83 -12.55
N LEU A 136 26.49 16.72 -13.16
CA LEU A 136 27.27 16.70 -14.39
C LEU A 136 26.69 15.68 -15.35
N TRP A 137 26.63 16.02 -16.64
CA TRP A 137 26.15 15.12 -17.68
C TRP A 137 27.19 15.00 -18.80
N THR A 138 27.28 13.80 -19.36
CA THR A 138 28.02 13.57 -20.61
C THR A 138 27.09 12.95 -21.64
N TYR A 139 27.41 13.13 -22.92
CA TYR A 139 26.60 12.64 -24.02
C TYR A 139 27.48 12.09 -25.12
N ASP A 140 26.93 11.16 -25.90
CA ASP A 140 27.54 10.72 -27.13
C ASP A 140 27.30 11.71 -28.30
N GLN A 141 27.76 11.31 -29.49
CA GLN A 141 27.63 12.11 -30.72
C GLN A 141 26.18 12.20 -31.22
N ALA A 142 25.32 11.27 -30.83
CA ALA A 142 23.91 11.20 -31.18
C ALA A 142 23.01 11.89 -30.14
N ASP A 143 23.59 12.70 -29.25
CA ASP A 143 22.88 13.49 -28.25
C ASP A 143 22.18 12.68 -27.14
N ARG A 144 22.64 11.45 -26.92
CA ARG A 144 22.15 10.56 -25.86
C ARG A 144 23.05 10.66 -24.63
N GLU A 145 22.46 10.73 -23.44
CA GLU A 145 23.18 10.83 -22.17
C GLU A 145 23.98 9.54 -21.88
N THR A 146 25.29 9.66 -21.72
CA THR A 146 26.20 8.53 -21.44
C THR A 146 26.57 8.41 -19.97
N SER A 147 26.50 9.49 -19.20
CA SER A 147 26.69 9.46 -17.75
C SER A 147 26.01 10.63 -17.06
N HIS A 148 25.58 10.40 -15.82
CA HIS A 148 25.09 11.43 -14.91
C HIS A 148 25.78 11.29 -13.56
N THR A 149 26.44 12.36 -13.10
CA THR A 149 27.15 12.40 -11.82
C THR A 149 26.53 13.43 -10.89
N ILE A 150 26.24 13.04 -9.65
CA ILE A 150 25.80 13.93 -8.56
C ILE A 150 26.87 13.96 -7.47
N LYS A 151 27.24 15.16 -7.01
CA LYS A 151 28.27 15.35 -5.96
C LYS A 151 28.09 16.64 -5.17
N SER A 152 28.70 16.71 -3.98
CA SER A 152 28.83 17.95 -3.21
C SER A 152 29.89 18.88 -3.80
N ASN A 153 29.95 20.11 -3.28
CA ASN A 153 31.03 21.05 -3.55
C ASN A 153 32.43 20.52 -3.20
N LYS A 154 32.56 19.57 -2.26
CA LYS A 154 33.83 18.93 -1.91
C LYS A 154 34.22 17.84 -2.92
N GLY A 155 33.23 17.20 -3.53
CA GLY A 155 33.39 16.24 -4.62
C GLY A 155 33.82 14.83 -4.22
N ASN A 156 33.93 14.53 -2.93
CA ASN A 156 34.32 13.22 -2.40
C ASN A 156 33.17 12.20 -2.30
N ASP A 157 31.94 12.65 -2.55
CA ASP A 157 30.68 11.90 -2.48
C ASP A 157 30.04 11.74 -3.87
N ALA A 158 30.86 11.72 -4.91
CA ALA A 158 30.38 11.63 -6.29
C ALA A 158 29.81 10.24 -6.58
N VAL A 159 28.54 10.20 -6.97
CA VAL A 159 27.86 9.00 -7.49
C VAL A 159 27.62 9.21 -8.97
N THR A 160 27.99 8.22 -9.79
CA THR A 160 27.83 8.28 -11.25
C THR A 160 27.06 7.07 -11.74
N THR A 161 25.97 7.31 -12.48
CA THR A 161 25.32 6.28 -13.30
C THR A 161 25.73 6.48 -14.75
N ALA A 162 25.70 5.41 -15.53
CA ALA A 162 26.08 5.47 -16.94
C ALA A 162 25.21 4.58 -17.82
N ALA A 163 25.16 4.92 -19.11
CA ALA A 163 24.47 4.12 -20.12
C ALA A 163 25.29 4.05 -21.40
N ARG A 164 25.27 2.87 -22.05
CA ARG A 164 25.81 2.66 -23.39
C ARG A 164 24.69 2.21 -24.30
N TYR A 165 24.67 2.74 -25.51
CA TYR A 165 23.59 2.52 -26.46
C TYR A 165 24.01 1.65 -27.64
N ASP A 166 23.06 0.95 -28.23
CA ASP A 166 23.24 0.30 -29.53
C ASP A 166 23.22 1.32 -30.70
N LEU A 167 23.34 0.80 -31.92
CA LEU A 167 23.38 1.59 -33.14
C LEU A 167 22.03 2.24 -33.50
N ILE A 168 20.91 1.74 -32.97
CA ILE A 168 19.57 2.24 -33.30
C ILE A 168 18.97 3.13 -32.21
N GLY A 169 19.57 3.21 -31.02
CA GLY A 169 19.11 4.11 -29.97
C GLY A 169 18.90 3.48 -28.61
N ASN A 170 18.85 2.16 -28.50
CA ASN A 170 18.41 1.49 -27.27
C ASN A 170 19.54 1.44 -26.25
N LYS A 171 19.21 1.62 -24.96
CA LYS A 171 20.16 1.44 -23.85
C LYS A 171 20.56 -0.03 -23.78
N ARG A 172 21.78 -0.38 -24.18
CA ARG A 172 22.29 -1.75 -24.14
C ARG A 172 22.96 -2.10 -22.82
N PHE A 173 23.67 -1.16 -22.21
CA PHE A 173 24.28 -1.37 -20.91
C PHE A 173 23.88 -0.24 -19.99
N VAL A 174 23.48 -0.56 -18.78
CA VAL A 174 23.23 0.40 -17.70
C VAL A 174 24.18 0.07 -16.57
N VAL A 175 24.91 1.07 -16.09
CA VAL A 175 25.81 0.95 -14.95
C VAL A 175 25.21 1.76 -13.81
N ASP A 176 24.99 1.09 -12.69
CA ASP A 176 24.43 1.70 -11.49
C ASP A 176 25.48 2.54 -10.72
N GLY A 177 25.08 3.12 -9.58
CA GLY A 177 25.96 3.97 -8.78
C GLY A 177 27.10 3.22 -8.07
N ASN A 178 27.00 1.90 -7.96
CA ASN A 178 28.05 1.01 -7.43
C ASN A 178 28.99 0.49 -8.52
N GLY A 179 28.66 0.70 -9.80
CA GLY A 179 29.43 0.19 -10.92
C GLY A 179 28.97 -1.18 -11.43
N ASN A 180 27.84 -1.72 -10.94
CA ASN A 180 27.29 -2.97 -11.46
C ASN A 180 26.66 -2.70 -12.83
N GLU A 181 26.96 -3.56 -13.80
CA GLU A 181 26.47 -3.45 -15.17
C GLU A 181 25.33 -4.43 -15.45
N GLN A 182 24.22 -3.92 -15.98
CA GLN A 182 23.13 -4.69 -16.54
C GLN A 182 23.18 -4.62 -18.07
N GLU A 183 23.16 -5.76 -18.75
CA GLU A 183 22.96 -5.82 -20.21
C GLU A 183 21.46 -5.91 -20.53
N LEU A 184 20.97 -5.03 -21.39
CA LEU A 184 19.64 -5.09 -21.99
C LEU A 184 19.79 -5.51 -23.46
N VAL A 185 19.11 -6.58 -23.83
CA VAL A 185 19.16 -7.18 -25.17
C VAL A 185 17.86 -6.86 -25.90
N TYR A 186 17.96 -6.40 -27.15
CA TYR A 186 16.82 -6.01 -27.96
C TYR A 186 16.74 -6.83 -29.24
N ASP A 187 15.52 -7.02 -29.73
CA ASP A 187 15.30 -7.51 -31.09
C ASP A 187 15.52 -6.43 -32.16
N LYS A 188 15.32 -6.78 -33.43
CA LYS A 188 15.49 -5.87 -34.57
C LYS A 188 14.46 -4.72 -34.60
N LEU A 189 13.38 -4.83 -33.82
CA LEU A 189 12.35 -3.80 -33.70
C LEU A 189 12.60 -2.88 -32.49
N GLY A 190 13.70 -3.09 -31.74
CA GLY A 190 14.02 -2.31 -30.55
C GLY A 190 13.22 -2.70 -29.31
N ARG A 191 12.60 -3.89 -29.30
CA ARG A 191 11.88 -4.42 -28.12
C ARG A 191 12.84 -5.22 -27.25
N GLN A 192 12.82 -5.03 -25.93
CA GLN A 192 13.72 -5.72 -25.00
C GLN A 192 13.35 -7.20 -24.88
N VAL A 193 14.22 -8.10 -25.32
CA VAL A 193 14.01 -9.56 -25.27
C VAL A 193 14.75 -10.25 -24.13
N ALA A 194 15.74 -9.59 -23.53
CA ALA A 194 16.36 -10.10 -22.30
C ALA A 194 16.99 -8.98 -21.47
N SER A 195 17.11 -9.21 -20.17
CA SER A 195 17.99 -8.47 -19.27
C SER A 195 18.96 -9.45 -18.60
N LYS A 196 20.20 -9.03 -18.38
CA LYS A 196 21.24 -9.84 -17.76
C LYS A 196 21.98 -9.07 -16.69
N VAL A 197 22.18 -9.71 -15.54
CA VAL A 197 22.99 -9.17 -14.43
C VAL A 197 23.92 -10.28 -13.92
N SER A 198 25.19 -9.94 -13.71
CA SER A 198 26.12 -10.85 -13.02
C SER A 198 25.96 -10.70 -11.51
N VAL A 199 25.70 -11.79 -10.81
CA VAL A 199 25.49 -11.83 -9.36
C VAL A 199 26.52 -12.76 -8.74
N THR A 200 27.20 -12.28 -7.71
CA THR A 200 28.23 -13.03 -7.00
C THR A 200 27.65 -13.71 -5.75
N ASP A 201 27.59 -15.04 -5.74
CA ASP A 201 27.35 -15.81 -4.52
C ASP A 201 28.68 -16.20 -3.86
N SER A 202 28.77 -16.02 -2.54
CA SER A 202 30.00 -16.27 -1.77
C SER A 202 30.48 -17.72 -1.80
N VAL A 203 29.62 -18.68 -2.14
CA VAL A 203 29.91 -20.12 -2.22
C VAL A 203 29.99 -20.58 -3.67
N ASN A 204 29.03 -20.17 -4.50
CA ASN A 204 28.84 -20.66 -5.86
C ASN A 204 29.54 -19.80 -6.93
N GLY A 205 30.14 -18.67 -6.54
CA GLY A 205 30.86 -17.77 -7.44
C GLY A 205 29.92 -16.88 -8.25
N ILE A 206 30.37 -16.44 -9.42
CA ILE A 206 29.61 -15.51 -10.28
C ILE A 206 28.62 -16.31 -11.14
N SER A 207 27.35 -15.92 -11.08
CA SER A 207 26.26 -16.42 -11.92
C SER A 207 25.69 -15.30 -12.78
N GLU A 208 25.28 -15.60 -14.02
CA GLU A 208 24.56 -14.66 -14.87
C GLU A 208 23.06 -14.90 -14.74
N GLN A 209 22.33 -13.95 -14.17
CA GLN A 209 20.89 -13.99 -14.03
C GLN A 209 20.24 -13.39 -15.28
N ILE A 210 19.45 -14.19 -15.99
CA ILE A 210 18.85 -13.80 -17.28
C ILE A 210 17.33 -13.85 -17.19
N THR A 211 16.66 -12.71 -17.36
CA THR A 211 15.21 -12.68 -17.60
C THR A 211 14.98 -12.50 -19.09
N SER A 212 14.09 -13.29 -19.69
CA SER A 212 13.79 -13.23 -21.12
C SER A 212 12.31 -12.95 -21.40
N ILE A 213 12.04 -12.24 -22.49
CA ILE A 213 10.69 -11.82 -22.89
C ILE A 213 10.45 -12.23 -24.34
N ALA A 214 9.34 -12.93 -24.58
CA ALA A 214 8.87 -13.24 -25.91
C ALA A 214 7.73 -12.29 -26.31
N TYR A 215 7.73 -11.82 -27.55
CA TYR A 215 6.67 -10.97 -28.10
C TYR A 215 5.98 -11.63 -29.29
N ASP A 216 4.70 -11.33 -29.46
CA ASP A 216 3.99 -11.61 -30.71
C ASP A 216 4.38 -10.61 -31.84
N LYS A 217 3.70 -10.72 -32.98
CA LYS A 217 3.92 -9.84 -34.14
C LYS A 217 3.43 -8.40 -33.92
N ASN A 218 2.50 -8.19 -33.00
CA ASN A 218 1.93 -6.88 -32.67
C ASN A 218 2.70 -6.16 -31.57
N GLY A 219 3.67 -6.83 -30.92
CA GLY A 219 4.44 -6.26 -29.82
C GLY A 219 3.90 -6.58 -28.44
N ASN A 220 2.89 -7.44 -28.34
CA ASN A 220 2.39 -7.89 -27.04
C ASN A 220 3.33 -8.92 -26.43
N LYS A 221 3.57 -8.78 -25.12
CA LYS A 221 4.41 -9.68 -24.33
C LYS A 221 3.71 -11.04 -24.20
N MET A 222 4.14 -12.04 -24.97
CA MET A 222 3.53 -13.38 -24.96
C MET A 222 3.99 -14.21 -23.76
N SER A 223 5.26 -14.07 -23.36
CA SER A 223 5.77 -14.74 -22.17
C SER A 223 6.93 -13.98 -21.52
N GLU A 224 7.15 -14.26 -20.24
CA GLU A 224 8.31 -13.85 -19.47
C GLU A 224 8.87 -15.05 -18.74
N THR A 225 10.13 -15.35 -19.00
CA THR A 225 10.85 -16.41 -18.33
C THR A 225 11.87 -15.79 -17.39
N ASP A 226 11.76 -16.09 -16.09
CA ASP A 226 12.74 -15.67 -15.10
C ASP A 226 14.07 -16.43 -15.25
N TRP A 227 15.05 -16.09 -14.42
CA TRP A 227 16.39 -16.70 -14.45
C TRP A 227 16.42 -18.18 -14.01
N LEU A 228 15.34 -18.68 -13.41
CA LEU A 228 15.18 -20.08 -13.01
C LEU A 228 14.49 -20.91 -14.11
N GLY A 229 14.07 -20.28 -15.22
CA GLY A 229 13.33 -20.94 -16.30
C GLY A 229 11.82 -20.99 -16.06
N ASN A 230 11.28 -20.25 -15.10
CA ASN A 230 9.85 -20.20 -14.83
C ASN A 230 9.16 -19.23 -15.79
N ASP A 231 8.17 -19.73 -16.54
CA ASP A 231 7.53 -18.99 -17.62
C ASP A 231 6.12 -18.52 -17.24
N THR A 232 5.90 -17.20 -17.22
CA THR A 232 4.56 -16.60 -17.11
C THR A 232 4.07 -16.26 -18.51
N THR A 233 2.87 -16.70 -18.88
CA THR A 233 2.34 -16.52 -20.25
C THR A 233 1.11 -15.63 -20.29
N PHE A 234 0.96 -14.90 -21.39
CA PHE A 234 -0.09 -13.91 -21.60
C PHE A 234 -0.75 -14.15 -22.96
N VAL A 235 -2.08 -14.04 -22.99
CA VAL A 235 -2.88 -14.18 -24.21
C VAL A 235 -3.65 -12.90 -24.44
N TYR A 236 -3.64 -12.41 -25.69
CA TYR A 236 -4.28 -11.18 -26.10
C TYR A 236 -5.39 -11.44 -27.13
N ASP A 237 -6.35 -10.54 -27.21
CA ASP A 237 -7.32 -10.52 -28.31
C ASP A 237 -6.77 -9.80 -29.56
N ASP A 238 -7.56 -9.77 -30.63
CA ASP A 238 -7.19 -9.12 -31.91
C ASP A 238 -7.00 -7.59 -31.79
N ARG A 239 -7.40 -6.99 -30.66
CA ARG A 239 -7.20 -5.56 -30.35
C ARG A 239 -6.02 -5.34 -29.39
N ASN A 240 -5.18 -6.35 -29.17
CA ASN A 240 -4.00 -6.31 -28.31
C ASN A 240 -4.32 -6.10 -26.81
N ARG A 241 -5.51 -6.51 -26.35
CA ARG A 241 -5.90 -6.44 -24.93
C ARG A 241 -5.67 -7.79 -24.26
N LEU A 242 -5.10 -7.80 -23.05
CA LEU A 242 -4.84 -9.02 -22.28
C LEU A 242 -6.16 -9.71 -21.92
N ILE A 243 -6.39 -10.95 -22.35
CA ILE A 243 -7.60 -11.72 -22.02
C ILE A 243 -7.33 -12.91 -21.10
N GLN A 244 -6.07 -13.30 -20.93
CA GLN A 244 -5.69 -14.43 -20.07
C GLN A 244 -4.23 -14.33 -19.63
N GLN A 245 -3.96 -14.62 -18.36
CA GLN A 245 -2.62 -14.81 -17.81
C GLN A 245 -2.51 -16.20 -17.18
N LYS A 246 -1.37 -16.86 -17.38
CA LYS A 246 -1.00 -18.07 -16.64
C LYS A 246 0.28 -17.87 -15.86
N ASP A 247 0.32 -18.42 -14.65
CA ASP A 247 1.54 -18.49 -13.85
C ASP A 247 2.49 -19.58 -14.37
N ALA A 248 3.65 -19.68 -13.72
CA ALA A 248 4.69 -20.66 -14.05
C ALA A 248 4.32 -22.12 -13.70
N GLU A 249 3.25 -22.34 -12.92
CA GLU A 249 2.65 -23.66 -12.72
C GLU A 249 1.67 -24.03 -13.85
N GLY A 250 1.40 -23.09 -14.77
CA GLY A 250 0.49 -23.25 -15.89
C GLY A 250 -0.98 -23.02 -15.54
N ALA A 251 -1.28 -22.60 -14.30
CA ALA A 251 -2.63 -22.26 -13.87
C ALA A 251 -3.07 -20.94 -14.52
N ILE A 252 -4.30 -20.87 -15.01
CA ILE A 252 -4.88 -19.60 -15.46
C ILE A 252 -5.20 -18.79 -14.22
N VAL A 253 -4.37 -17.79 -13.91
CA VAL A 253 -4.51 -16.97 -12.71
C VAL A 253 -5.45 -15.78 -12.93
N GLN A 254 -5.65 -15.39 -14.19
CA GLN A 254 -6.54 -14.30 -14.56
C GLN A 254 -7.14 -14.55 -15.93
N LYS A 255 -8.43 -14.25 -16.07
CA LYS A 255 -9.11 -14.11 -17.36
C LYS A 255 -9.89 -12.80 -17.38
N LEU A 256 -9.87 -12.09 -18.50
CA LEU A 256 -10.50 -10.77 -18.66
C LEU A 256 -11.44 -10.75 -19.86
N GLU A 257 -12.52 -9.99 -19.77
CA GLU A 257 -13.44 -9.70 -20.88
C GLU A 257 -13.68 -8.20 -20.95
N TYR A 258 -13.67 -7.66 -22.17
CA TYR A 258 -13.86 -6.25 -22.45
C TYR A 258 -15.06 -6.03 -23.35
N ASN A 259 -15.70 -4.86 -23.23
CA ASN A 259 -16.70 -4.43 -24.20
C ASN A 259 -16.04 -3.85 -25.47
N LEU A 260 -16.86 -3.31 -26.37
CA LEU A 260 -16.41 -2.68 -27.62
C LEU A 260 -15.69 -1.34 -27.40
N ASP A 261 -15.83 -0.75 -26.21
CA ASP A 261 -15.23 0.52 -25.80
C ASP A 261 -13.91 0.32 -25.02
N ASP A 262 -13.33 -0.88 -25.10
CA ASP A 262 -12.09 -1.26 -24.41
C ASP A 262 -12.14 -1.21 -22.87
N ALA A 263 -13.35 -1.16 -22.30
CA ALA A 263 -13.57 -1.24 -20.85
C ALA A 263 -13.69 -2.69 -20.38
N GLN A 264 -12.97 -3.06 -19.31
CA GLN A 264 -13.02 -4.40 -18.71
C GLN A 264 -14.37 -4.63 -18.03
N ILE A 265 -15.22 -5.50 -18.56
CA ILE A 265 -16.57 -5.75 -18.03
C ILE A 265 -16.65 -6.98 -17.13
N ARG A 266 -15.69 -7.92 -17.26
CA ARG A 266 -15.60 -9.11 -16.39
C ARG A 266 -14.15 -9.51 -16.14
N SER A 267 -13.93 -10.10 -14.98
CA SER A 267 -12.69 -10.81 -14.64
C SER A 267 -13.01 -12.12 -13.93
N TRP A 268 -12.15 -13.11 -14.12
CA TRP A 268 -12.17 -14.37 -13.37
C TRP A 268 -10.81 -14.61 -12.75
N ASP A 269 -10.81 -15.04 -11.49
CA ASP A 269 -9.62 -15.56 -10.81
C ASP A 269 -9.35 -17.02 -11.21
N ALA A 270 -8.29 -17.59 -10.63
CA ALA A 270 -7.91 -18.99 -10.88
C ALA A 270 -8.91 -20.04 -10.38
N LEU A 271 -9.87 -19.66 -9.53
CA LEU A 271 -10.97 -20.51 -9.08
C LEU A 271 -12.24 -20.29 -9.90
N ASN A 272 -12.16 -19.52 -10.99
CA ASN A 272 -13.27 -19.10 -11.83
C ASN A 272 -14.33 -18.26 -11.10
N GLN A 273 -13.94 -17.54 -10.04
CA GLN A 273 -14.82 -16.59 -9.37
C GLN A 273 -14.96 -15.34 -10.24
N LEU A 274 -16.20 -15.02 -10.64
CA LEU A 274 -16.51 -13.93 -11.56
C LEU A 274 -16.68 -12.60 -10.80
N THR A 275 -15.93 -11.58 -11.22
CA THR A 275 -16.23 -10.17 -10.89
C THR A 275 -16.71 -9.44 -12.13
N GLN A 276 -17.75 -8.61 -12.00
CA GLN A 276 -18.28 -7.79 -13.09
C GLN A 276 -18.10 -6.30 -12.79
N TYR A 277 -17.90 -5.52 -13.85
CA TYR A 277 -17.74 -4.08 -13.75
C TYR A 277 -18.80 -3.39 -14.60
N ARG A 278 -19.36 -2.30 -14.06
CA ARG A 278 -20.33 -1.44 -14.75
C ARG A 278 -19.76 -0.05 -14.88
N TYR A 279 -20.01 0.55 -16.03
CA TYR A 279 -19.53 1.88 -16.38
C TYR A 279 -20.69 2.79 -16.73
N ASP A 280 -20.52 4.08 -16.50
CA ASP A 280 -21.40 5.09 -17.07
C ASP A 280 -21.08 5.34 -18.55
N LYS A 281 -21.75 6.34 -19.14
CA LYS A 281 -21.55 6.70 -20.56
C LYS A 281 -20.16 7.31 -20.84
N ASN A 282 -19.47 7.80 -19.81
CA ASN A 282 -18.10 8.32 -19.88
C ASN A 282 -17.03 7.22 -19.69
N ILE A 283 -17.41 5.94 -19.53
CA ILE A 283 -16.49 4.83 -19.21
C ILE A 283 -15.85 4.99 -17.83
N GLN A 284 -16.57 5.62 -16.91
CA GLN A 284 -16.17 5.69 -15.51
C GLN A 284 -16.84 4.54 -14.75
N GLN A 285 -16.07 3.80 -13.96
CA GLN A 285 -16.59 2.62 -13.26
C GLN A 285 -17.52 3.04 -12.12
N ILE A 286 -18.80 2.66 -12.22
CA ILE A 286 -19.85 3.02 -11.24
C ILE A 286 -20.30 1.84 -10.36
N ALA A 287 -19.91 0.62 -10.73
CA ALA A 287 -20.14 -0.55 -9.89
C ALA A 287 -19.14 -1.66 -10.13
N THR A 288 -18.77 -2.33 -9.05
CA THR A 288 -18.17 -3.66 -9.01
C THR A 288 -19.20 -4.61 -8.44
N ILE A 289 -19.46 -5.72 -9.13
CA ILE A 289 -20.30 -6.81 -8.65
C ILE A 289 -19.37 -7.99 -8.42
N ASP A 290 -19.20 -8.37 -7.16
CA ASP A 290 -18.30 -9.44 -6.78
C ASP A 290 -18.88 -10.83 -7.09
N ALA A 291 -18.10 -11.89 -6.82
CA ALA A 291 -18.51 -13.27 -7.09
C ALA A 291 -19.64 -13.79 -6.20
N ALA A 292 -19.94 -13.10 -5.10
CA ALA A 292 -21.11 -13.37 -4.26
C ALA A 292 -22.36 -12.60 -4.75
N GLY A 293 -22.20 -11.66 -5.68
CA GLY A 293 -23.26 -10.81 -6.21
C GLY A 293 -23.47 -9.52 -5.43
N TYR A 294 -22.61 -9.20 -4.45
CA TYR A 294 -22.69 -7.93 -3.74
C TYR A 294 -22.12 -6.82 -4.61
N LYS A 295 -22.71 -5.63 -4.47
CA LYS A 295 -22.44 -4.48 -5.34
C LYS A 295 -21.89 -3.34 -4.51
N SER A 296 -20.69 -2.90 -4.84
CA SER A 296 -20.07 -1.66 -4.36
C SER A 296 -19.78 -0.75 -5.55
N GLY A 297 -19.52 0.53 -5.31
CA GLY A 297 -19.13 1.42 -6.41
C GLY A 297 -19.15 2.89 -6.03
N GLN A 298 -19.10 3.72 -7.07
CA GLN A 298 -19.06 5.17 -6.93
C GLN A 298 -19.86 5.89 -8.00
N PHE A 299 -20.10 7.17 -7.77
CA PHE A 299 -20.73 8.09 -8.70
C PHE A 299 -19.81 9.28 -8.94
N TYR A 300 -19.94 9.87 -10.11
CA TYR A 300 -19.15 11.01 -10.55
C TYR A 300 -20.05 12.16 -10.96
N ASP A 301 -19.53 13.39 -10.84
CA ASP A 301 -20.12 14.53 -11.50
C ASP A 301 -19.73 14.58 -12.99
N ASN A 302 -20.19 15.60 -13.72
CA ASN A 302 -19.88 15.73 -15.15
C ASN A 302 -18.43 16.14 -15.42
N ALA A 303 -17.69 16.61 -14.41
CA ALA A 303 -16.26 16.89 -14.50
C ALA A 303 -15.41 15.65 -14.18
N GLY A 304 -16.04 14.55 -13.76
CA GLY A 304 -15.41 13.29 -13.45
C GLY A 304 -14.90 13.17 -12.01
N LEU A 305 -15.28 14.10 -11.12
CA LEU A 305 -14.95 14.04 -9.70
C LEU A 305 -15.91 13.08 -8.97
N LYS A 306 -15.38 12.23 -8.08
CA LYS A 306 -16.17 11.23 -7.34
C LYS A 306 -17.11 11.92 -6.35
N THR A 307 -18.41 11.96 -6.59
CA THR A 307 -19.37 12.64 -5.71
C THR A 307 -19.84 11.78 -4.53
N SER A 308 -19.82 10.46 -4.70
CA SER A 308 -20.18 9.51 -3.63
C SER A 308 -19.66 8.12 -3.93
N GLN A 309 -19.56 7.31 -2.88
CA GLN A 309 -19.30 5.87 -2.97
C GLN A 309 -20.23 5.10 -2.06
N TYR A 310 -20.44 3.83 -2.36
CA TYR A 310 -21.22 2.92 -1.55
C TYR A 310 -20.53 1.56 -1.38
N ASP A 311 -20.63 1.00 -0.17
CA ASP A 311 -20.13 -0.35 0.13
C ASP A 311 -21.15 -1.43 -0.28
N GLY A 312 -20.81 -2.71 -0.07
CA GLY A 312 -21.68 -3.83 -0.41
C GLY A 312 -22.99 -3.90 0.38
N LYS A 313 -23.13 -3.14 1.49
CA LYS A 313 -24.38 -2.98 2.25
C LYS A 313 -25.21 -1.79 1.76
N GLY A 314 -24.66 -0.98 0.86
CA GLY A 314 -25.28 0.25 0.38
C GLY A 314 -25.08 1.46 1.29
N ASN A 315 -24.17 1.40 2.28
CA ASN A 315 -23.81 2.58 3.08
C ASN A 315 -23.11 3.60 2.19
N VAL A 316 -23.55 4.86 2.21
CA VAL A 316 -23.07 5.90 1.27
C VAL A 316 -22.18 6.91 1.97
N THR A 317 -20.99 7.13 1.42
CA THR A 317 -20.11 8.27 1.73
C THR A 317 -20.16 9.27 0.58
N LYS A 318 -20.26 10.57 0.89
CA LYS A 318 -20.33 11.66 -0.10
C LYS A 318 -19.09 12.54 -0.03
N TYR A 319 -18.67 13.04 -1.18
CA TYR A 319 -17.49 13.89 -1.33
C TYR A 319 -17.89 15.22 -1.96
N SER A 320 -17.29 16.30 -1.50
CA SER A 320 -17.48 17.65 -2.04
C SER A 320 -16.13 18.25 -2.42
N TYR A 321 -16.09 19.04 -3.48
CA TYR A 321 -14.84 19.62 -4.01
C TYR A 321 -14.90 21.14 -4.04
N ASP A 322 -13.73 21.77 -3.91
CA ASP A 322 -13.57 23.20 -4.13
C ASP A 322 -13.53 23.53 -5.64
N LEU A 323 -13.22 24.79 -5.97
CA LEU A 323 -13.17 25.26 -7.37
C LEU A 323 -11.99 24.69 -8.17
N LEU A 324 -10.95 24.20 -7.50
CA LEU A 324 -9.77 23.60 -8.13
C LEU A 324 -9.90 22.08 -8.26
N GLY A 325 -10.96 21.49 -7.71
CA GLY A 325 -11.15 20.04 -7.65
C GLY A 325 -10.51 19.39 -6.42
N ASN A 326 -10.06 20.18 -5.42
CA ASN A 326 -9.54 19.62 -4.17
C ASN A 326 -10.71 19.16 -3.28
N LEU A 327 -10.53 18.06 -2.56
CA LEU A 327 -11.55 17.52 -1.66
C LEU A 327 -11.82 18.45 -0.47
N SER A 328 -12.96 19.14 -0.47
CA SER A 328 -13.35 20.10 0.58
C SER A 328 -14.16 19.50 1.72
N ALA A 329 -14.86 18.37 1.50
CA ALA A 329 -15.55 17.67 2.57
C ALA A 329 -15.84 16.20 2.25
N VAL A 330 -15.86 15.38 3.29
CA VAL A 330 -16.36 14.00 3.30
C VAL A 330 -17.54 13.93 4.27
N THR A 331 -18.70 13.50 3.81
CA THR A 331 -19.87 13.21 4.65
C THR A 331 -20.08 11.70 4.68
N ASN A 332 -19.93 11.10 5.86
CA ASN A 332 -20.03 9.65 6.00
C ASN A 332 -21.50 9.18 6.06
N ALA A 333 -21.72 7.87 6.15
CA ALA A 333 -23.07 7.29 6.11
C ALA A 333 -23.96 7.66 7.32
N LYS A 334 -23.36 8.13 8.43
CA LYS A 334 -24.08 8.66 9.61
C LYS A 334 -24.43 10.14 9.49
N GLY A 335 -23.94 10.83 8.44
CA GLY A 335 -24.12 12.26 8.22
C GLY A 335 -23.08 13.14 8.93
N GLU A 336 -22.04 12.55 9.52
CA GLU A 336 -20.94 13.30 10.13
C GLU A 336 -20.04 13.86 9.01
N VAL A 337 -19.53 15.08 9.20
CA VAL A 337 -18.79 15.81 8.18
C VAL A 337 -17.36 16.05 8.64
N THR A 338 -16.40 15.62 7.84
CA THR A 338 -15.00 16.08 7.91
C THR A 338 -14.76 17.04 6.76
N SER A 339 -14.10 18.18 7.02
CA SER A 339 -13.92 19.23 6.00
C SER A 339 -12.49 19.76 5.93
N TYR A 340 -12.14 20.27 4.77
CA TYR A 340 -10.82 20.78 4.43
C TYR A 340 -10.94 22.10 3.67
N THR A 341 -9.96 22.98 3.87
CA THR A 341 -9.82 24.19 3.07
C THR A 341 -8.44 24.25 2.43
N TYR A 342 -8.33 24.96 1.31
CA TYR A 342 -7.10 25.06 0.53
C TYR A 342 -6.84 26.50 0.10
N ASP A 343 -5.58 26.80 -0.18
CA ASP A 343 -5.24 27.98 -0.96
C ASP A 343 -5.42 27.72 -2.47
N LEU A 344 -5.11 28.73 -3.30
CA LEU A 344 -5.26 28.65 -4.76
C LEU A 344 -4.18 27.82 -5.47
N LEU A 345 -3.23 27.25 -4.71
CA LEU A 345 -2.22 26.32 -5.20
C LEU A 345 -2.49 24.88 -4.74
N GLY A 346 -3.58 24.64 -4.00
CA GLY A 346 -3.93 23.32 -3.48
C GLY A 346 -3.25 22.98 -2.16
N ASN A 347 -2.59 23.93 -1.48
CA ASN A 347 -2.03 23.66 -0.16
C ASN A 347 -3.17 23.62 0.87
N LYS A 348 -3.30 22.51 1.62
CA LYS A 348 -4.33 22.32 2.66
C LYS A 348 -4.12 23.32 3.79
N LEU A 349 -5.05 24.23 4.03
CA LEU A 349 -4.98 25.26 5.08
C LEU A 349 -5.61 24.80 6.39
N THR A 350 -6.72 24.07 6.34
CA THR A 350 -7.39 23.55 7.54
C THR A 350 -7.91 22.13 7.34
N GLN A 351 -8.07 21.41 8.44
CA GLN A 351 -8.74 20.12 8.53
C GLN A 351 -9.62 20.11 9.78
N THR A 352 -10.92 19.87 9.61
CA THR A 352 -11.91 19.84 10.69
C THR A 352 -12.57 18.47 10.75
N ASN A 353 -12.47 17.79 11.89
CA ASN A 353 -13.05 16.44 12.08
C ASN A 353 -14.56 16.49 12.41
N GLY A 354 -15.20 15.32 12.53
CA GLY A 354 -16.64 15.22 12.82
C GLY A 354 -17.07 15.72 14.21
N ASN A 355 -16.12 15.98 15.12
CA ASN A 355 -16.37 16.66 16.40
C ASN A 355 -16.17 18.19 16.33
N ASN A 356 -15.92 18.75 15.13
CA ASN A 356 -15.62 20.15 14.87
C ASN A 356 -14.27 20.67 15.44
N HIS A 357 -13.34 19.78 15.77
CA HIS A 357 -11.97 20.19 16.10
C HIS A 357 -11.17 20.42 14.82
N THR A 358 -10.49 21.57 14.76
CA THR A 358 -9.80 22.08 13.56
C THR A 358 -8.29 22.17 13.77
N ILE A 359 -7.52 21.54 12.88
CA ILE A 359 -6.07 21.70 12.70
C ILE A 359 -5.82 22.73 11.59
N THR A 360 -4.85 23.61 11.78
CA THR A 360 -4.42 24.63 10.79
C THR A 360 -3.00 24.38 10.31
N TYR A 361 -2.76 24.56 9.01
CA TYR A 361 -1.47 24.38 8.37
C TYR A 361 -0.98 25.72 7.79
N VAL A 362 0.30 26.01 7.97
CA VAL A 362 0.95 27.25 7.50
C VAL A 362 2.09 26.88 6.58
N TYR A 363 2.21 27.55 5.43
CA TYR A 363 3.22 27.27 4.41
C TYR A 363 4.22 28.42 4.27
N ASN A 364 5.42 28.09 3.81
CA ASN A 364 6.50 29.05 3.58
C ASN A 364 6.49 29.64 2.15
N ALA A 365 7.50 30.48 1.86
CA ALA A 365 7.69 31.15 0.59
C ALA A 365 7.94 30.20 -0.61
N ARG A 366 8.06 28.88 -0.37
CA ARG A 366 8.13 27.85 -1.41
C ARG A 366 7.02 26.81 -1.27
N ASN A 367 5.94 27.16 -0.59
CA ASN A 367 4.76 26.32 -0.36
C ASN A 367 5.07 24.98 0.33
N LEU A 368 6.13 24.91 1.15
CA LEU A 368 6.38 23.78 2.04
C LEU A 368 5.79 24.07 3.42
N LEU A 369 5.30 23.03 4.11
CA LEU A 369 4.67 23.15 5.43
C LEU A 369 5.65 23.76 6.44
N ALA A 370 5.35 24.94 6.97
CA ALA A 370 6.16 25.65 7.96
C ALA A 370 5.69 25.41 9.39
N ALA A 371 4.39 25.20 9.61
CA ALA A 371 3.84 24.87 10.92
C ALA A 371 2.50 24.13 10.82
N GLN A 372 2.26 23.24 11.79
CA GLN A 372 0.97 22.62 12.06
C GLN A 372 0.49 23.07 13.44
N LEU A 373 -0.75 23.55 13.52
CA LEU A 373 -1.36 24.10 14.72
C LEU A 373 -2.59 23.26 15.06
N ASP A 374 -2.57 22.59 16.21
CA ASP A 374 -3.71 21.80 16.68
C ASP A 374 -4.88 22.69 17.10
N HIS A 375 -6.02 22.06 17.39
CA HIS A 375 -7.21 22.79 17.83
C HIS A 375 -6.92 23.65 19.06
N SER A 376 -7.45 24.88 19.02
CA SER A 376 -7.25 25.89 20.06
C SER A 376 -5.79 26.34 20.27
N ALA A 377 -4.85 26.03 19.38
CA ALA A 377 -3.45 26.50 19.47
C ALA A 377 -3.29 28.03 19.36
N VAL A 378 -4.32 28.73 18.86
CA VAL A 378 -4.34 30.20 18.75
C VAL A 378 -5.53 30.75 19.50
N SER A 379 -5.27 31.68 20.41
CA SER A 379 -6.28 32.50 21.07
C SER A 379 -6.13 33.96 20.66
N VAL A 380 -7.25 34.70 20.58
CA VAL A 380 -7.24 36.15 20.33
C VAL A 380 -7.56 36.87 21.63
N ILE A 381 -6.56 37.56 22.18
CA ILE A 381 -6.68 38.37 23.40
C ILE A 381 -6.30 39.79 23.02
N GLU A 382 -7.18 40.77 23.29
CA GLU A 382 -6.94 42.19 22.98
C GLU A 382 -6.53 42.46 21.52
N ASN A 383 -7.16 41.77 20.56
CA ASN A 383 -6.83 41.82 19.12
C ASN A 383 -5.40 41.34 18.75
N LYS A 384 -4.70 40.66 19.66
CA LYS A 384 -3.42 40.01 19.38
C LYS A 384 -3.59 38.49 19.38
N ARG A 385 -2.91 37.83 18.45
CA ARG A 385 -2.81 36.37 18.43
C ARG A 385 -1.80 35.94 19.48
N GLN A 386 -2.24 35.11 20.41
CA GLN A 386 -1.39 34.38 21.33
C GLN A 386 -1.34 32.92 20.89
N TYR A 387 -0.13 32.38 20.81
CA TYR A 387 0.15 31.02 20.39
C TYR A 387 0.45 30.16 21.62
N ASP A 388 -0.18 28.99 21.69
CA ASP A 388 0.17 27.94 22.64
C ASP A 388 1.19 27.01 21.97
N GLU A 389 2.48 27.22 22.24
CA GLU A 389 3.56 26.42 21.65
C GLU A 389 3.48 24.92 22.03
N THR A 390 2.67 24.53 23.01
CA THR A 390 2.44 23.13 23.36
C THR A 390 1.47 22.41 22.39
N LYS A 391 0.89 23.16 21.46
CA LYS A 391 -0.05 22.68 20.43
C LYS A 391 0.44 22.98 19.01
N ILE A 392 1.73 23.26 18.83
CA ILE A 392 2.31 23.67 17.55
C ILE A 392 3.56 22.86 17.23
N GLU A 393 3.60 22.33 16.01
CA GLU A 393 4.81 21.77 15.39
C GLU A 393 5.35 22.75 14.35
N ARG A 394 6.68 22.87 14.24
CA ARG A 394 7.33 23.83 13.34
C ARG A 394 8.40 23.15 12.49
N TYR A 395 8.52 23.59 11.25
CA TYR A 395 9.38 22.98 10.26
C TYR A 395 10.25 24.03 9.57
N THR A 396 11.51 23.69 9.32
CA THR A 396 12.42 24.49 8.48
C THR A 396 13.08 23.60 7.45
N TYR A 397 13.59 24.21 6.38
CA TYR A 397 14.10 23.50 5.23
C TYR A 397 15.45 24.06 4.77
N THR A 398 16.23 23.18 4.16
CA THR A 398 17.43 23.56 3.42
C THR A 398 17.06 24.39 2.19
N ALA A 399 18.05 25.06 1.60
CA ALA A 399 17.81 25.83 0.39
C ALA A 399 17.33 24.94 -0.79
N ASP A 400 17.59 23.64 -0.83
CA ASP A 400 17.03 22.74 -1.86
C ASP A 400 15.68 22.10 -1.48
N GLY A 401 15.12 22.41 -0.31
CA GLY A 401 13.78 21.97 0.10
C GLY A 401 13.74 20.69 0.95
N SER A 402 14.89 20.12 1.31
CA SER A 402 14.96 19.00 2.27
C SER A 402 14.68 19.51 3.69
N MET A 403 13.94 18.76 4.51
CA MET A 403 13.63 19.20 5.88
C MET A 403 14.91 19.38 6.69
N LEU A 404 15.19 20.59 7.18
CA LEU A 404 16.38 20.93 7.96
C LEU A 404 16.15 20.73 9.46
N SER A 405 14.95 21.07 9.94
CA SER A 405 14.57 20.82 11.33
C SER A 405 13.07 20.69 11.52
N MET A 406 12.67 19.88 12.50
CA MET A 406 11.31 19.80 13.03
C MET A 406 11.35 20.09 14.53
N ARG A 407 10.52 21.02 15.01
CA ARG A 407 10.28 21.25 16.43
C ARG A 407 8.92 20.70 16.82
N ASP A 408 8.90 19.80 17.80
CA ASP A 408 7.69 19.14 18.29
C ASP A 408 6.94 19.98 19.36
N ARG A 409 5.80 19.46 19.80
CA ARG A 409 4.92 20.08 20.82
C ARG A 409 5.51 20.03 22.23
N ASN A 410 6.45 19.13 22.49
CA ASN A 410 7.28 19.10 23.70
C ASN A 410 8.41 20.14 23.68
N GLY A 411 8.65 20.78 22.54
CA GLY A 411 9.66 21.81 22.33
C GLY A 411 11.06 21.30 21.95
N ASN A 412 11.21 19.99 21.74
CA ASN A 412 12.43 19.40 21.20
C ASN A 412 12.54 19.67 19.70
N THR A 413 13.76 19.85 19.19
CA THR A 413 14.04 20.09 17.78
C THR A 413 14.91 18.98 17.20
N THR A 414 14.37 18.21 16.28
CA THR A 414 15.12 17.26 15.46
C THR A 414 15.73 17.99 14.28
N LYS A 415 17.06 17.92 14.14
CA LYS A 415 17.81 18.46 13.00
C LYS A 415 18.24 17.34 12.06
N PHE A 416 18.16 17.59 10.76
CA PHE A 416 18.48 16.62 9.72
C PHE A 416 19.65 17.12 8.85
N VAL A 417 20.48 16.19 8.40
CA VAL A 417 21.64 16.45 7.54
C VAL A 417 21.63 15.44 6.40
N TYR A 418 21.79 15.93 5.17
CA TYR A 418 21.76 15.12 3.96
C TYR A 418 23.10 15.16 3.21
N ASP A 419 23.36 14.15 2.39
CA ASP A 419 24.41 14.19 1.37
C ASP A 419 23.96 14.89 0.08
N ALA A 420 24.84 14.97 -0.93
CA ALA A 420 24.51 15.61 -2.20
C ALA A 420 23.48 14.86 -3.05
N GLN A 421 23.24 13.58 -2.76
CA GLN A 421 22.17 12.78 -3.36
C GLN A 421 20.83 13.03 -2.64
N SER A 422 20.79 13.93 -1.65
CA SER A 422 19.61 14.25 -0.85
C SER A 422 19.17 13.08 0.04
N ARG A 423 20.11 12.22 0.46
CA ARG A 423 19.87 11.09 1.39
C ARG A 423 20.24 11.49 2.81
N LEU A 424 19.43 11.10 3.80
CA LEU A 424 19.63 11.46 5.20
C LEU A 424 20.87 10.76 5.78
N ILE A 425 21.91 11.51 6.13
CA ILE A 425 23.16 10.97 6.74
C ILE A 425 23.23 11.16 8.24
N SER A 426 22.43 12.08 8.82
CA SER A 426 22.29 12.19 10.27
C SER A 426 21.01 12.89 10.67
N LYS A 427 20.39 12.43 11.76
CA LYS A 427 19.39 13.17 12.52
C LYS A 427 19.82 13.35 13.97
N THR A 428 19.56 14.49 14.57
CA THR A 428 19.95 14.81 15.96
C THR A 428 18.86 15.60 16.68
N VAL A 429 18.44 15.16 17.86
CA VAL A 429 17.49 15.87 18.71
C VAL A 429 18.23 16.83 19.64
N GLU A 430 17.77 18.07 19.68
CA GLU A 430 18.23 19.15 20.56
C GLU A 430 17.04 19.76 21.31
N GLY A 431 17.31 20.53 22.36
CA GLY A 431 16.29 21.11 23.24
C GLY A 431 16.71 21.04 24.70
N GLU A 432 16.07 21.81 25.58
CA GLU A 432 16.47 21.86 27.00
C GLU A 432 16.34 20.49 27.68
N GLN A 433 15.25 19.75 27.42
CA GLN A 433 15.05 18.41 27.97
C GLN A 433 15.92 17.37 27.24
N ALA A 434 15.95 17.36 25.91
CA ALA A 434 16.76 16.44 25.12
C ALA A 434 18.27 16.58 25.37
N SER A 435 18.76 17.79 25.67
CA SER A 435 20.20 18.03 25.93
C SER A 435 20.70 17.43 27.23
N LYS A 436 19.81 16.94 28.10
CA LYS A 436 20.19 16.15 29.29
C LYS A 436 20.67 14.74 28.91
N ALA A 437 20.18 14.22 27.78
CA ALA A 437 20.65 12.95 27.23
C ALA A 437 22.02 13.10 26.56
N LYS A 438 22.81 12.03 26.56
CA LYS A 438 24.12 12.04 25.90
C LYS A 438 23.95 12.17 24.38
N LEU A 439 24.96 12.71 23.68
CA LEU A 439 24.86 12.92 22.23
C LEU A 439 24.50 11.63 21.47
N ASN A 440 25.06 10.49 21.85
CA ASN A 440 24.80 9.19 21.22
C ASN A 440 23.38 8.65 21.48
N GLU A 441 22.67 9.16 22.50
CA GLU A 441 21.27 8.79 22.76
C GLU A 441 20.31 9.62 21.90
N ARG A 442 20.75 10.80 21.45
CA ARG A 442 19.97 11.77 20.68
C ARG A 442 20.50 12.04 19.28
N GLN A 443 21.40 11.20 18.76
CA GLN A 443 21.93 11.30 17.41
C GLN A 443 21.94 9.93 16.73
N VAL A 444 21.45 9.91 15.50
CA VAL A 444 21.52 8.77 14.59
C VAL A 444 22.30 9.19 13.34
N LYS A 445 23.09 8.26 12.78
CA LYS A 445 23.82 8.45 11.53
C LYS A 445 23.63 7.28 10.58
N PHE A 446 23.69 7.59 9.29
CA PHE A 446 23.55 6.61 8.23
C PHE A 446 24.70 6.73 7.23
N THR A 447 25.03 5.61 6.60
CA THR A 447 25.89 5.60 5.40
C THR A 447 25.19 4.82 4.29
N TYR A 448 25.51 5.17 3.05
CA TYR A 448 24.94 4.57 1.87
C TYR A 448 26.04 4.18 0.89
N ASP A 449 25.77 3.19 0.05
CA ASP A 449 26.55 2.92 -1.15
C ASP A 449 26.15 3.86 -2.31
N GLY A 450 26.67 3.62 -3.51
CA GLY A 450 26.32 4.41 -4.70
C GLY A 450 24.90 4.20 -5.22
N ASN A 451 24.26 3.07 -4.91
CA ASN A 451 22.87 2.79 -5.28
C ASN A 451 21.85 3.35 -4.28
N GLY A 452 22.32 3.85 -3.13
CA GLY A 452 21.45 4.34 -2.07
C GLY A 452 21.04 3.27 -1.07
N ASN A 453 21.65 2.08 -1.10
CA ASN A 453 21.44 1.08 -0.08
C ASN A 453 22.08 1.54 1.23
N GLN A 454 21.34 1.47 2.36
CA GLN A 454 21.87 1.85 3.67
C GLN A 454 22.90 0.82 4.17
N THR A 455 24.19 1.14 4.03
CA THR A 455 25.31 0.27 4.42
C THR A 455 25.60 0.28 5.91
N SER A 456 25.22 1.34 6.63
CA SER A 456 25.25 1.33 8.09
C SER A 456 24.23 2.27 8.71
N MET A 457 23.85 1.94 9.95
CA MET A 457 23.17 2.84 10.88
C MET A 457 23.93 2.85 12.21
N THR A 458 24.15 4.03 12.76
CA THR A 458 24.76 4.23 14.08
C THR A 458 23.76 4.92 14.99
N ASP A 459 23.46 4.29 16.12
CA ASP A 459 22.54 4.78 17.14
C ASP A 459 23.01 4.38 18.56
N THR A 460 22.15 4.54 19.56
CA THR A 460 22.49 4.24 20.97
C THR A 460 22.79 2.76 21.23
N THR A 461 22.32 1.85 20.36
CA THR A 461 22.56 0.40 20.44
C THR A 461 23.92 0.01 19.86
N GLY A 462 24.49 0.82 18.96
CA GLY A 462 25.79 0.64 18.32
C GLY A 462 25.74 0.91 16.81
N ILE A 463 26.64 0.27 16.06
CA ILE A 463 26.68 0.34 14.59
C ILE A 463 26.16 -0.96 14.00
N THR A 464 25.03 -0.90 13.30
CA THR A 464 24.58 -1.99 12.43
C THR A 464 25.13 -1.76 11.03
N THR A 465 25.70 -2.80 10.41
CA THR A 465 26.20 -2.74 9.02
C THR A 465 25.52 -3.76 8.13
N ARG A 466 25.41 -3.44 6.84
CA ARG A 466 24.83 -4.28 5.80
C ARG A 466 25.75 -4.38 4.60
N VAL A 467 25.77 -5.55 3.99
CA VAL A 467 26.41 -5.81 2.69
C VAL A 467 25.33 -6.24 1.72
N PHE A 468 25.39 -5.73 0.50
CA PHE A 468 24.41 -5.99 -0.56
C PHE A 468 25.07 -6.72 -1.73
N ASP A 469 24.31 -7.56 -2.43
CA ASP A 469 24.70 -8.11 -3.73
C ASP A 469 24.41 -7.13 -4.88
N GLU A 470 24.73 -7.55 -6.10
CA GLU A 470 24.53 -6.77 -7.33
C GLU A 470 23.04 -6.55 -7.69
N LEU A 471 22.11 -7.25 -7.01
CA LEU A 471 20.67 -7.05 -7.11
C LEU A 471 20.09 -6.19 -5.97
N ASN A 472 20.97 -5.59 -5.15
CA ASN A 472 20.64 -4.78 -3.97
C ASN A 472 19.91 -5.56 -2.88
N ARG A 473 20.22 -6.84 -2.69
CA ARG A 473 19.69 -7.68 -1.60
C ARG A 473 20.73 -7.82 -0.48
N VAL A 474 20.29 -7.83 0.78
CA VAL A 474 21.20 -7.90 1.92
C VAL A 474 21.79 -9.31 2.03
N VAL A 475 23.09 -9.49 1.79
CA VAL A 475 23.77 -10.79 1.96
C VAL A 475 24.38 -10.98 3.35
N SER A 476 24.57 -9.87 4.09
CA SER A 476 25.07 -9.91 5.47
C SER A 476 24.59 -8.70 6.27
N LYS A 477 24.22 -8.93 7.54
CA LYS A 477 23.82 -7.89 8.50
C LYS A 477 24.55 -8.10 9.82
N SER A 478 25.45 -7.19 10.20
CA SER A 478 26.10 -7.20 11.51
C SER A 478 25.36 -6.31 12.48
N VAL A 479 24.88 -6.87 13.58
CA VAL A 479 24.07 -6.19 14.61
C VAL A 479 24.89 -6.03 15.90
N PRO A 480 24.89 -4.84 16.54
CA PRO A 480 25.61 -4.60 17.78
C PRO A 480 25.30 -5.63 18.87
N LYS A 481 26.34 -6.08 19.58
CA LYS A 481 26.28 -7.07 20.68
C LYS A 481 25.79 -8.48 20.32
N LEU A 482 25.17 -8.67 19.15
CA LEU A 482 24.65 -9.97 18.71
C LEU A 482 25.64 -10.66 17.77
N GLY A 483 26.12 -9.97 16.73
CA GLY A 483 27.02 -10.54 15.72
C GLY A 483 26.50 -10.39 14.30
N THR A 484 26.95 -11.24 13.39
CA THR A 484 26.62 -11.17 11.96
C THR A 484 25.65 -12.28 11.52
N VAL A 485 24.60 -11.87 10.82
CA VAL A 485 23.65 -12.75 10.12
C VAL A 485 24.04 -12.81 8.64
N VAL A 486 23.96 -13.99 8.03
CA VAL A 486 24.26 -14.21 6.62
C VAL A 486 23.00 -14.69 5.91
N TYR A 487 22.76 -14.14 4.72
CA TYR A 487 21.64 -14.51 3.85
C TYR A 487 22.17 -15.04 2.52
N ARG A 488 21.55 -16.11 2.02
CA ARG A 488 21.80 -16.66 0.69
C ARG A 488 20.47 -16.80 -0.05
N TYR A 489 20.50 -16.47 -1.33
CA TYR A 489 19.32 -16.39 -2.17
C TYR A 489 19.44 -17.31 -3.38
N ASP A 490 18.29 -17.65 -3.95
CA ASP A 490 18.17 -18.35 -5.24
C ASP A 490 18.96 -19.64 -5.32
N LEU A 491 19.03 -20.38 -4.20
CA LEU A 491 19.65 -21.70 -4.19
C LEU A 491 18.74 -22.69 -4.91
N THR A 492 19.29 -23.45 -5.86
CA THR A 492 18.55 -24.43 -6.66
C THR A 492 19.06 -25.86 -6.47
N GLU A 493 20.09 -26.04 -5.64
CA GLU A 493 20.70 -27.33 -5.34
C GLU A 493 19.70 -28.25 -4.66
N ASP A 494 19.59 -29.50 -5.14
CA ASP A 494 18.69 -30.53 -4.61
C ASP A 494 17.19 -30.17 -4.62
N LEU A 495 16.79 -29.17 -5.42
CA LEU A 495 15.38 -28.79 -5.63
C LEU A 495 14.84 -29.28 -6.98
N SER A 496 13.51 -29.30 -7.12
CA SER A 496 12.89 -29.53 -8.43
C SER A 496 13.12 -28.33 -9.35
N GLU A 497 13.10 -28.57 -10.66
CA GLU A 497 13.32 -27.52 -11.67
C GLU A 497 12.38 -26.32 -11.48
N GLY A 498 12.94 -25.11 -11.52
CA GLY A 498 12.21 -23.86 -11.32
C GLY A 498 11.93 -23.48 -9.86
N HIS A 499 12.17 -24.37 -8.89
CA HIS A 499 12.11 -24.04 -7.47
C HIS A 499 13.39 -23.34 -7.02
N ARG A 500 13.25 -22.53 -5.96
CA ARG A 500 14.38 -21.86 -5.32
C ARG A 500 14.29 -21.94 -3.80
N GLN A 501 15.41 -21.75 -3.12
CA GLN A 501 15.48 -21.70 -1.67
C GLN A 501 16.29 -20.50 -1.19
N GLU A 502 15.85 -19.95 -0.06
CA GLU A 502 16.56 -18.94 0.71
C GLU A 502 17.06 -19.55 2.02
N VAL A 503 18.26 -19.12 2.43
CA VAL A 503 18.92 -19.61 3.65
C VAL A 503 19.38 -18.44 4.49
N THR A 504 18.92 -18.40 5.74
CA THR A 504 19.39 -17.46 6.76
C THR A 504 20.22 -18.24 7.77
N THR A 505 21.42 -17.74 8.09
CA THR A 505 22.24 -18.24 9.21
C THR A 505 22.43 -17.11 10.21
N ASP A 506 21.94 -17.31 11.44
CA ASP A 506 22.03 -16.32 12.49
C ASP A 506 23.39 -16.33 13.22
N VAL A 507 23.53 -15.43 14.21
CA VAL A 507 24.77 -15.23 14.98
C VAL A 507 25.15 -16.40 15.89
N LYS A 508 24.24 -17.37 16.10
CA LYS A 508 24.44 -18.59 16.89
C LYS A 508 24.64 -19.82 16.02
N GLY A 509 24.54 -19.67 14.70
CA GLY A 509 24.63 -20.77 13.74
C GLY A 509 23.31 -21.50 13.55
N ASN A 510 22.19 -20.95 14.01
CA ASN A 510 20.87 -21.47 13.65
C ASN A 510 20.63 -21.18 12.18
N ILE A 511 20.15 -22.18 11.44
CA ILE A 511 19.94 -22.11 10.00
C ILE A 511 18.45 -22.25 9.72
N ALA A 512 17.86 -21.28 9.03
CA ALA A 512 16.49 -21.35 8.52
C ALA A 512 16.50 -21.50 7.01
N PHE A 513 15.70 -22.43 6.50
CA PHE A 513 15.48 -22.67 5.09
C PHE A 513 14.05 -22.31 4.70
N LYS A 514 13.88 -21.57 3.61
CA LYS A 514 12.58 -21.27 2.98
C LYS A 514 12.63 -21.71 1.52
N THR A 515 11.79 -22.67 1.13
CA THR A 515 11.73 -23.19 -0.25
C THR A 515 10.48 -22.66 -0.95
N PHE A 516 10.64 -22.22 -2.20
CA PHE A 516 9.59 -21.62 -3.02
C PHE A 516 9.32 -22.45 -4.28
N ASP A 517 8.05 -22.51 -4.69
CA ASP A 517 7.64 -23.12 -5.95
C ASP A 517 7.89 -22.22 -7.17
N ARG A 518 7.49 -22.66 -8.37
CA ARG A 518 7.74 -21.94 -9.62
C ARG A 518 6.91 -20.66 -9.73
N ALA A 519 5.80 -20.58 -8.99
CA ALA A 519 5.00 -19.38 -8.83
C ALA A 519 5.53 -18.45 -7.71
N ASN A 520 6.72 -18.71 -7.16
CA ASN A 520 7.33 -17.99 -6.05
C ASN A 520 6.50 -18.02 -4.75
N ARG A 521 5.74 -19.10 -4.50
CA ARG A 521 5.00 -19.30 -3.24
C ARG A 521 5.80 -20.17 -2.28
N LEU A 522 5.79 -19.85 -1.00
CA LEU A 522 6.50 -20.58 0.05
C LEU A 522 5.90 -21.99 0.23
N ILE A 523 6.63 -23.05 -0.10
CA ILE A 523 6.12 -24.43 0.02
C ILE A 523 6.69 -25.20 1.21
N GLU A 524 7.90 -24.84 1.69
CA GLU A 524 8.51 -25.48 2.85
C GLU A 524 9.32 -24.50 3.70
N VAL A 525 9.26 -24.69 5.02
CA VAL A 525 10.13 -24.00 6.00
C VAL A 525 10.70 -25.00 6.98
N LYS A 526 12.00 -24.94 7.27
CA LYS A 526 12.64 -25.79 8.30
C LYS A 526 13.82 -25.11 8.99
N SER A 527 14.16 -25.62 10.17
CA SER A 527 15.36 -25.23 10.93
C SER A 527 16.41 -26.34 10.83
N GLY A 528 17.58 -26.06 10.26
CA GLY A 528 18.66 -27.03 10.12
C GLY A 528 18.22 -28.33 9.43
N ASP A 529 18.47 -29.45 10.10
CA ASP A 529 18.14 -30.80 9.64
C ASP A 529 16.72 -31.27 10.05
N ASP A 530 15.91 -30.37 10.63
CA ASP A 530 14.53 -30.70 11.01
C ASP A 530 13.68 -31.10 9.79
N LEU A 531 12.63 -31.88 10.06
CA LEU A 531 11.56 -32.08 9.09
C LEU A 531 10.85 -30.74 8.81
N PRO A 532 10.48 -30.46 7.55
CA PRO A 532 9.88 -29.19 7.19
C PRO A 532 8.41 -29.08 7.55
N VAL A 533 8.00 -27.84 7.80
CA VAL A 533 6.60 -27.42 7.76
C VAL A 533 6.23 -27.17 6.30
N LYS A 534 5.12 -27.74 5.85
CA LYS A 534 4.75 -27.75 4.43
C LYS A 534 3.49 -26.95 4.17
N TYR A 535 3.51 -26.19 3.08
CA TYR A 535 2.39 -25.36 2.64
C TYR A 535 1.83 -25.89 1.32
N THR A 536 0.51 -25.83 1.18
CA THR A 536 -0.14 -26.04 -0.13
C THR A 536 -1.09 -24.89 -0.42
N TYR A 537 -1.39 -24.67 -1.70
CA TYR A 537 -2.19 -23.54 -2.15
C TYR A 537 -3.33 -23.97 -3.07
N TYR A 538 -4.39 -23.16 -3.09
CA TYR A 538 -5.35 -23.17 -4.18
C TYR A 538 -4.73 -22.52 -5.43
N ALA A 539 -5.35 -22.73 -6.59
CA ALA A 539 -4.86 -22.16 -7.85
C ALA A 539 -4.81 -20.61 -7.81
N ASN A 540 -5.63 -19.96 -6.98
CA ASN A 540 -5.64 -18.51 -6.80
C ASN A 540 -4.66 -18.03 -5.72
N GLY A 541 -3.68 -18.86 -5.33
CA GLY A 541 -2.64 -18.52 -4.36
C GLY A 541 -3.07 -18.47 -2.89
N SER A 542 -4.36 -18.66 -2.58
CA SER A 542 -4.80 -18.73 -1.19
C SER A 542 -4.30 -20.01 -0.51
N GLN A 543 -3.88 -19.89 0.75
CA GLN A 543 -3.31 -21.01 1.51
C GLN A 543 -4.34 -22.12 1.70
N LYS A 544 -4.04 -23.35 1.29
CA LYS A 544 -4.95 -24.49 1.38
C LYS A 544 -4.70 -25.33 2.61
N SER A 545 -3.43 -25.54 2.96
CA SER A 545 -3.06 -26.24 4.19
C SER A 545 -1.67 -25.89 4.68
N VAL A 546 -1.46 -26.05 5.98
CA VAL A 546 -0.14 -26.09 6.63
C VAL A 546 -0.01 -27.43 7.34
N GLU A 547 1.10 -28.13 7.15
CA GLU A 547 1.36 -29.44 7.78
C GLU A 547 2.66 -29.38 8.57
N TYR A 548 2.57 -29.67 9.86
CA TYR A 548 3.67 -29.63 10.82
C TYR A 548 4.35 -31.00 10.96
N PRO A 549 5.62 -31.05 11.41
CA PRO A 549 6.38 -32.29 11.49
C PRO A 549 5.81 -33.33 12.46
N ASN A 550 5.07 -32.87 13.46
CA ASN A 550 4.39 -33.71 14.46
C ASN A 550 3.06 -34.31 13.95
N GLY A 551 2.71 -34.10 12.67
CA GLY A 551 1.48 -34.60 12.05
C GLY A 551 0.25 -33.74 12.32
N VAL A 552 0.41 -32.57 12.95
CA VAL A 552 -0.65 -31.58 13.04
C VAL A 552 -0.83 -30.89 11.68
N LYS A 553 -2.08 -30.63 11.31
CA LYS A 553 -2.42 -30.06 10.00
C LYS A 553 -3.55 -29.05 10.10
N GLU A 554 -3.33 -27.88 9.54
CA GLU A 554 -4.34 -26.84 9.35
C GLU A 554 -4.88 -26.92 7.92
N VAL A 555 -6.21 -26.85 7.75
CA VAL A 555 -6.89 -26.90 6.45
C VAL A 555 -7.83 -25.71 6.32
N TYR A 556 -7.70 -24.99 5.22
CA TYR A 556 -8.37 -23.72 4.97
C TYR A 556 -9.38 -23.86 3.82
N THR A 557 -10.57 -23.31 4.03
CA THR A 557 -11.62 -23.20 2.98
C THR A 557 -12.10 -21.76 2.92
N TYR A 558 -12.30 -21.24 1.70
CA TYR A 558 -12.63 -19.83 1.46
C TYR A 558 -14.03 -19.64 0.89
N THR A 559 -14.61 -18.46 1.11
CA THR A 559 -15.80 -17.97 0.43
C THR A 559 -15.50 -17.66 -1.03
N LYS A 560 -16.53 -17.34 -1.83
CA LYS A 560 -16.35 -16.86 -3.21
C LYS A 560 -15.61 -15.52 -3.30
N LEU A 561 -15.55 -14.77 -2.20
CA LEU A 561 -14.82 -13.51 -2.10
C LEU A 561 -13.40 -13.70 -1.56
N ASN A 562 -12.93 -14.95 -1.51
CA ASN A 562 -11.63 -15.32 -0.98
C ASN A 562 -11.40 -14.91 0.50
N GLN A 563 -12.49 -14.85 1.27
CA GLN A 563 -12.44 -14.68 2.73
C GLN A 563 -12.43 -16.06 3.40
N LEU A 564 -11.76 -16.21 4.54
CA LEU A 564 -11.67 -17.50 5.22
C LEU A 564 -13.05 -17.95 5.73
N ALA A 565 -13.63 -18.99 5.14
CA ALA A 565 -14.93 -19.52 5.54
C ALA A 565 -14.80 -20.55 6.67
N LYS A 566 -13.74 -21.37 6.61
CA LYS A 566 -13.50 -22.44 7.57
C LYS A 566 -12.01 -22.72 7.75
N LEU A 567 -11.60 -22.92 9.00
CA LEU A 567 -10.28 -23.42 9.39
C LEU A 567 -10.46 -24.69 10.23
N GLN A 568 -9.80 -25.78 9.84
CA GLN A 568 -9.85 -27.06 10.54
C GLN A 568 -8.45 -27.50 10.95
N ASN A 569 -8.27 -27.82 12.22
CA ASN A 569 -7.02 -28.31 12.79
C ASN A 569 -7.13 -29.81 13.02
N TYR A 570 -6.15 -30.60 12.58
CA TYR A 570 -6.13 -32.05 12.71
C TYR A 570 -4.85 -32.51 13.41
N VAL A 571 -4.91 -33.64 14.15
CA VAL A 571 -3.74 -34.48 14.44
C VAL A 571 -3.91 -35.81 13.74
N GLY A 572 -3.05 -36.10 12.77
CA GLY A 572 -3.26 -37.22 11.87
C GLY A 572 -4.60 -37.09 11.15
N SER A 573 -5.55 -37.99 11.40
CA SER A 573 -6.91 -37.94 10.84
C SER A 573 -7.99 -37.42 11.79
N THR A 574 -7.62 -37.12 13.04
CA THR A 574 -8.56 -36.69 14.08
C THR A 574 -8.70 -35.17 14.03
N LEU A 575 -9.94 -34.67 13.93
CA LEU A 575 -10.22 -33.24 14.02
C LEU A 575 -10.02 -32.78 15.48
N LEU A 576 -9.10 -31.84 15.69
CA LEU A 576 -8.95 -31.11 16.94
C LEU A 576 -10.00 -30.01 17.01
N ASP A 577 -9.88 -29.02 16.14
CA ASP A 577 -10.67 -27.81 16.20
C ASP A 577 -11.24 -27.46 14.83
N GLU A 578 -12.40 -26.83 14.84
CA GLU A 578 -12.99 -26.23 13.65
C GLU A 578 -13.52 -24.84 13.97
N TYR A 579 -13.11 -23.87 13.15
CA TYR A 579 -13.62 -22.51 13.16
C TYR A 579 -14.41 -22.29 11.87
N THR A 580 -15.66 -21.86 12.00
CA THR A 580 -16.49 -21.46 10.85
C THR A 580 -16.85 -19.99 10.96
N TYR A 581 -16.65 -19.24 9.87
CA TYR A 581 -16.85 -17.81 9.80
C TYR A 581 -17.96 -17.45 8.81
N SER A 582 -18.66 -16.35 9.07
CA SER A 582 -19.63 -15.77 8.15
C SER A 582 -19.46 -14.27 8.08
N TYR A 583 -19.75 -13.69 6.93
CA TYR A 583 -19.50 -12.28 6.63
C TYR A 583 -20.76 -11.58 6.10
N ASP A 584 -20.88 -10.28 6.37
CA ASP A 584 -21.85 -9.42 5.70
C ASP A 584 -21.36 -8.97 4.30
N GLN A 585 -22.19 -8.20 3.60
CA GLN A 585 -21.91 -7.73 2.24
C GLN A 585 -20.78 -6.70 2.16
N ALA A 586 -20.41 -6.05 3.27
CA ALA A 586 -19.24 -5.18 3.35
C ALA A 586 -17.97 -5.95 3.78
N GLY A 587 -18.07 -7.27 3.91
CA GLY A 587 -16.99 -8.17 4.28
C GLY A 587 -16.68 -8.18 5.77
N ASN A 588 -17.56 -7.65 6.63
CA ASN A 588 -17.36 -7.71 8.08
C ASN A 588 -17.76 -9.08 8.62
N GLN A 589 -16.99 -9.66 9.54
CA GLN A 589 -17.30 -10.96 10.15
C GLN A 589 -18.52 -10.85 11.07
N ILE A 590 -19.65 -11.49 10.74
CA ILE A 590 -20.89 -11.44 11.53
C ILE A 590 -21.07 -12.64 12.47
N ALA A 591 -20.33 -13.73 12.25
CA ALA A 591 -20.36 -14.89 13.14
C ALA A 591 -19.05 -15.68 13.12
N LYS A 592 -18.72 -16.26 14.28
CA LYS A 592 -17.69 -17.28 14.49
C LYS A 592 -18.31 -18.43 15.26
N ILE A 593 -18.21 -19.66 14.73
CA ILE A 593 -18.61 -20.89 15.41
C ILE A 593 -17.36 -21.71 15.70
N GLU A 594 -17.23 -22.19 16.93
CA GLU A 594 -16.04 -22.89 17.42
C GLU A 594 -16.40 -24.30 17.88
N MET A 595 -15.71 -25.29 17.32
CA MET A 595 -15.69 -26.66 17.79
C MET A 595 -14.27 -26.95 18.29
N VAL A 596 -14.10 -27.38 19.54
CA VAL A 596 -12.79 -27.67 20.14
C VAL A 596 -12.84 -29.07 20.74
N GLN A 597 -11.92 -29.94 20.32
CA GLN A 597 -11.88 -31.37 20.67
C GLN A 597 -13.22 -32.09 20.47
N GLY A 598 -13.97 -31.73 19.42
CA GLY A 598 -15.30 -32.27 19.12
C GLY A 598 -16.45 -31.70 19.94
N GLU A 599 -16.19 -30.81 20.91
CA GLU A 599 -17.21 -30.09 21.65
C GLU A 599 -17.58 -28.77 20.97
N ASN A 600 -18.87 -28.46 20.89
CA ASN A 600 -19.34 -27.18 20.40
C ASN A 600 -19.19 -26.10 21.49
N LYS A 601 -18.29 -25.15 21.30
CA LYS A 601 -18.10 -23.99 22.19
C LYS A 601 -19.12 -22.87 21.91
N GLY A 602 -19.93 -23.03 20.87
CA GLY A 602 -21.06 -22.18 20.51
C GLY A 602 -20.72 -21.14 19.44
N GLN A 603 -21.67 -20.24 19.22
CA GLN A 603 -21.55 -19.16 18.24
C GLN A 603 -21.33 -17.82 18.94
N THR A 604 -20.31 -17.09 18.51
CA THR A 604 -20.17 -15.65 18.77
C THR A 604 -20.69 -14.89 17.56
N SER A 605 -21.53 -13.88 17.78
CA SER A 605 -22.10 -13.04 16.72
C SER A 605 -21.73 -11.57 16.88
N TYR A 606 -21.54 -10.89 15.75
CA TYR A 606 -21.05 -9.53 15.69
C TYR A 606 -22.01 -8.66 14.86
N THR A 607 -22.18 -7.40 15.27
CA THR A 607 -22.92 -6.40 14.50
C THR A 607 -22.07 -5.16 14.30
N TYR A 608 -22.38 -4.38 13.27
CA TYR A 608 -21.61 -3.20 12.87
C TYR A 608 -22.52 -1.99 12.64
N ASP A 609 -21.99 -0.79 12.85
CA ASP A 609 -22.68 0.44 12.47
C ASP A 609 -22.53 0.75 10.96
N GLU A 610 -23.09 1.88 10.52
CA GLU A 610 -23.10 2.30 9.11
C GLU A 610 -21.71 2.67 8.57
N LEU A 611 -20.71 2.84 9.46
CA LEU A 611 -19.31 3.06 9.10
C LEU A 611 -18.49 1.77 9.20
N ASN A 612 -19.16 0.62 9.35
CA ASN A 612 -18.55 -0.70 9.53
C ASN A 612 -17.67 -0.80 10.80
N ARG A 613 -17.96 -0.02 11.84
CA ARG A 613 -17.31 -0.12 13.16
C ARG A 613 -18.04 -1.16 14.01
N LEU A 614 -17.31 -1.92 14.84
CA LEU A 614 -17.89 -2.98 15.66
C LEU A 614 -18.90 -2.41 16.67
N LEU A 615 -20.18 -2.74 16.52
CA LEU A 615 -21.26 -2.21 17.34
C LEU A 615 -21.61 -3.13 18.52
N SER A 616 -21.59 -4.45 18.32
CA SER A 616 -21.82 -5.40 19.41
C SER A 616 -21.18 -6.76 19.19
N VAL A 617 -20.88 -7.44 20.30
CA VAL A 617 -20.42 -8.82 20.37
C VAL A 617 -21.39 -9.58 21.27
N ASN A 618 -21.95 -10.69 20.79
CA ASN A 618 -22.78 -11.59 21.60
C ASN A 618 -22.10 -12.96 21.60
N GLU A 619 -21.55 -13.35 22.74
CA GLU A 619 -20.81 -14.59 22.96
C GLU A 619 -21.76 -15.74 23.32
N SER A 620 -21.33 -16.98 23.07
CA SER A 620 -22.09 -18.19 23.40
C SER A 620 -22.30 -18.40 24.91
N SER A 621 -21.42 -17.80 25.73
CA SER A 621 -21.53 -17.74 27.20
C SER A 621 -22.76 -16.95 27.68
N GLY A 622 -23.41 -16.19 26.79
CA GLY A 622 -24.47 -15.24 27.12
C GLY A 622 -23.96 -13.84 27.45
N LYS A 623 -22.63 -13.62 27.43
CA LYS A 623 -22.03 -12.30 27.56
C LYS A 623 -22.29 -11.47 26.30
N LYS A 624 -22.72 -10.22 26.50
CA LYS A 624 -22.97 -9.25 25.44
C LYS A 624 -22.21 -7.96 25.70
N THR A 625 -21.44 -7.51 24.72
CA THR A 625 -20.76 -6.21 24.74
C THR A 625 -21.32 -5.30 23.65
N VAL A 626 -21.60 -4.04 23.96
CA VAL A 626 -22.11 -3.01 23.02
C VAL A 626 -21.22 -1.78 23.08
N TYR A 627 -20.90 -1.20 21.92
CA TYR A 627 -20.05 -0.02 21.80
C TYR A 627 -20.81 1.16 21.17
N THR A 628 -20.46 2.38 21.54
CA THR A 628 -20.83 3.60 20.81
C THR A 628 -19.60 4.45 20.52
N TYR A 629 -19.69 5.33 19.53
CA TYR A 629 -18.55 6.11 19.03
C TYR A 629 -18.96 7.55 18.70
N ASP A 630 -18.02 8.48 18.90
CA ASP A 630 -18.20 9.89 18.53
C ASP A 630 -17.91 10.13 17.03
N GLY A 631 -18.09 11.38 16.59
CA GLY A 631 -17.87 11.81 15.21
C GLY A 631 -16.41 11.90 14.79
N ALA A 632 -15.46 11.74 15.72
CA ALA A 632 -14.03 11.58 15.43
C ALA A 632 -13.59 10.11 15.48
N GLY A 633 -14.50 9.16 15.69
CA GLY A 633 -14.19 7.73 15.74
C GLY A 633 -13.68 7.22 17.09
N ASN A 634 -13.70 8.04 18.14
CA ASN A 634 -13.37 7.59 19.48
C ASN A 634 -14.51 6.75 20.07
N ARG A 635 -14.19 5.73 20.88
CA ARG A 635 -15.21 4.97 21.63
C ARG A 635 -15.80 5.85 22.74
N GLU A 636 -17.10 6.12 22.74
CA GLU A 636 -17.77 6.92 23.78
C GLU A 636 -18.24 6.07 24.95
N GLN A 637 -18.75 4.87 24.68
CA GLN A 637 -19.29 3.97 25.69
C GLN A 637 -19.02 2.51 25.34
N GLU A 638 -18.82 1.69 26.36
CA GLU A 638 -18.85 0.23 26.31
C GLU A 638 -19.83 -0.27 27.37
N THR A 639 -20.79 -1.12 26.98
CA THR A 639 -21.70 -1.79 27.91
C THR A 639 -21.47 -3.29 27.84
N VAL A 640 -20.98 -3.90 28.92
CA VAL A 640 -20.82 -5.35 29.07
C VAL A 640 -21.95 -5.89 29.95
N LYS A 641 -22.70 -6.86 29.46
CA LYS A 641 -23.73 -7.58 30.21
C LYS A 641 -23.37 -9.06 30.26
N GLU A 642 -23.31 -9.62 31.46
CA GLU A 642 -23.04 -11.04 31.71
C GLU A 642 -23.99 -11.55 32.81
N GLY A 643 -24.94 -12.40 32.44
CA GLY A 643 -26.03 -12.79 33.34
C GLY A 643 -26.83 -11.58 33.82
N THR A 644 -26.86 -11.35 35.14
CA THR A 644 -27.49 -10.18 35.79
C THR A 644 -26.55 -8.98 35.94
N THR A 645 -25.26 -9.16 35.74
CA THR A 645 -24.24 -8.12 35.91
C THR A 645 -24.19 -7.26 34.66
N ILE A 646 -24.24 -5.94 34.83
CA ILE A 646 -24.04 -4.95 33.77
C ILE A 646 -22.92 -4.02 34.21
N ALA A 647 -21.94 -3.79 33.35
CA ALA A 647 -20.92 -2.77 33.51
C ALA A 647 -21.00 -1.79 32.34
N VAL A 648 -21.13 -0.49 32.64
CA VAL A 648 -21.14 0.58 31.64
C VAL A 648 -19.90 1.43 31.83
N THR A 649 -19.00 1.45 30.84
CA THR A 649 -17.80 2.28 30.81
C THR A 649 -18.04 3.47 29.87
N SER A 650 -17.97 4.69 30.38
CA SER A 650 -17.98 5.93 29.59
C SER A 650 -16.56 6.48 29.43
N TYR A 651 -16.22 6.98 28.25
CA TYR A 651 -14.89 7.46 27.89
C TYR A 651 -14.92 8.97 27.59
N VAL A 652 -13.95 9.72 28.11
CA VAL A 652 -13.88 11.19 27.99
C VAL A 652 -12.58 11.60 27.32
N TYR A 653 -12.67 12.42 26.28
CA TYR A 653 -11.55 12.82 25.43
C TYR A 653 -11.34 14.34 25.45
N ASN A 654 -10.12 14.80 25.19
CA ASN A 654 -9.86 16.22 24.91
C ASN A 654 -10.01 16.55 23.41
N ASP A 655 -9.70 17.79 23.04
CA ASP A 655 -9.79 18.29 21.67
C ASP A 655 -8.78 17.70 20.67
N GLN A 656 -7.81 16.92 21.16
CA GLN A 656 -6.80 16.20 20.39
C GLN A 656 -7.03 14.68 20.41
N ASN A 657 -8.25 14.22 20.72
CA ASN A 657 -8.63 12.79 20.80
C ASN A 657 -7.86 11.97 21.85
N ARG A 658 -7.22 12.62 22.82
CA ARG A 658 -6.53 11.95 23.94
C ARG A 658 -7.59 11.51 24.95
N LEU A 659 -7.59 10.23 25.34
CA LEU A 659 -8.51 9.73 26.38
C LEU A 659 -8.03 10.21 27.73
N ILE A 660 -8.77 11.09 28.41
CA ILE A 660 -8.38 11.72 29.67
C ILE A 660 -8.96 10.97 30.86
N GLU A 661 -10.11 10.31 30.68
CA GLU A 661 -10.82 9.64 31.76
C GLU A 661 -11.74 8.51 31.25
N THR A 662 -11.86 7.43 32.03
CA THR A 662 -12.92 6.42 31.88
C THR A 662 -13.67 6.25 33.19
N ASN A 663 -15.00 6.20 33.13
CA ASN A 663 -15.88 5.95 34.28
C ASN A 663 -16.69 4.68 34.07
N GLN A 664 -16.47 3.66 34.90
CA GLN A 664 -17.16 2.37 34.84
C GLN A 664 -18.16 2.25 35.99
N LEU A 665 -19.43 2.03 35.67
CA LEU A 665 -20.53 1.82 36.61
C LEU A 665 -21.07 0.40 36.49
N PHE A 666 -21.09 -0.34 37.60
CA PHE A 666 -21.64 -1.68 37.68
C PHE A 666 -23.10 -1.65 38.17
N SER A 667 -23.91 -2.62 37.75
CA SER A 667 -25.33 -2.77 38.13
C SER A 667 -25.53 -2.94 39.63
N GLU A 668 -24.52 -3.48 40.32
CA GLU A 668 -24.43 -3.60 41.79
C GLU A 668 -24.12 -2.27 42.50
N GLY A 669 -23.89 -1.18 41.76
CA GLY A 669 -23.66 0.16 42.30
C GLY A 669 -22.19 0.51 42.54
N ARG A 670 -21.24 -0.41 42.32
CA ARG A 670 -19.80 -0.11 42.33
C ARG A 670 -19.47 0.84 41.18
N GLN A 671 -18.61 1.82 41.44
CA GLN A 671 -18.13 2.77 40.43
C GLN A 671 -16.62 2.88 40.48
N GLU A 672 -16.00 2.86 39.31
CA GLU A 672 -14.57 2.99 39.13
C GLU A 672 -14.24 4.07 38.11
N LYS A 673 -13.15 4.78 38.35
CA LYS A 673 -12.65 5.83 37.48
C LYS A 673 -11.19 5.57 37.18
N THR A 674 -10.79 5.72 35.92
CA THR A 674 -9.37 5.74 35.55
C THR A 674 -9.07 7.07 34.88
N THR A 675 -8.02 7.75 35.33
CA THR A 675 -7.52 9.00 34.74
C THR A 675 -6.23 8.75 33.98
N TYR A 676 -6.02 9.48 32.88
CA TYR A 676 -4.88 9.31 32.00
C TYR A 676 -4.17 10.66 31.80
N GLN A 677 -2.84 10.61 31.72
CA GLN A 677 -1.98 11.78 31.53
C GLN A 677 -1.19 11.63 30.24
N TYR A 678 -0.93 12.75 29.57
CA TYR A 678 -0.17 12.80 28.33
C TYR A 678 0.87 13.90 28.39
N ASP A 679 1.94 13.75 27.61
CA ASP A 679 2.79 14.87 27.24
C ASP A 679 2.17 15.70 26.09
N ASN A 680 2.88 16.73 25.64
CA ASN A 680 2.35 17.62 24.60
C ASN A 680 2.36 16.97 23.21
N ASN A 681 3.25 16.00 22.95
CA ASN A 681 3.27 15.20 21.72
C ASN A 681 2.17 14.14 21.68
N GLY A 682 1.39 13.98 22.76
CA GLY A 682 0.27 13.04 22.80
C GLY A 682 0.67 11.62 23.17
N ASN A 683 1.79 11.45 23.85
CA ASN A 683 2.17 10.17 24.44
C ASN A 683 1.57 10.03 25.84
N MET A 684 0.88 8.93 26.12
CA MET A 684 0.35 8.65 27.47
C MET A 684 1.51 8.47 28.44
N THR A 685 1.63 9.31 29.46
CA THR A 685 2.70 9.28 30.48
C THR A 685 2.29 8.57 31.76
N GLY A 686 0.98 8.41 31.99
CA GLY A 686 0.50 7.62 33.11
C GLY A 686 -1.01 7.35 33.08
N LYS A 687 -1.41 6.37 33.86
CA LYS A 687 -2.82 6.05 34.17
C LYS A 687 -2.97 5.71 35.65
N ASN A 688 -4.08 6.12 36.25
CA ASN A 688 -4.40 5.83 37.64
C ASN A 688 -5.87 5.47 37.81
N ARG A 689 -6.15 4.31 38.41
CA ARG A 689 -7.49 3.81 38.72
C ARG A 689 -7.86 4.06 40.17
N GLU A 690 -9.07 4.55 40.38
CA GLU A 690 -9.70 4.82 41.67
C GLU A 690 -11.06 4.11 41.74
N ILE A 691 -11.39 3.52 42.88
CA ILE A 691 -12.74 3.00 43.14
C ILE A 691 -13.52 4.09 43.90
N ILE A 692 -14.49 4.70 43.23
CA ILE A 692 -15.27 5.83 43.77
C ILE A 692 -16.36 5.33 44.72
N LYS A 693 -16.95 4.17 44.44
CA LYS A 693 -18.04 3.60 45.24
C LYS A 693 -17.92 2.08 45.31
N GLN A 694 -18.03 1.51 46.51
CA GLN A 694 -18.01 0.07 46.78
C GLN A 694 -19.41 -0.47 47.09
N VAL A 695 -19.61 -1.79 46.94
CA VAL A 695 -20.93 -2.46 47.03
C VAL A 695 -21.52 -2.45 48.45
N ASN A 696 -20.71 -2.19 49.50
CA ASN A 696 -21.09 -2.43 50.90
C ASN A 696 -20.89 -1.23 51.87
N ASP A 697 -20.81 0.02 51.40
CA ASP A 697 -20.61 1.17 52.29
C ASP A 697 -21.88 2.02 52.42
N GLU A 698 -22.67 1.76 53.46
CA GLU A 698 -23.83 2.60 53.85
C GLU A 698 -23.41 3.83 54.70
N GLU A 699 -22.13 4.03 55.02
CA GLU A 699 -21.73 4.99 56.07
C GLU A 699 -20.59 6.00 55.76
N THR A 700 -20.08 6.15 54.53
CA THR A 700 -19.09 7.22 54.26
C THR A 700 -19.50 8.21 53.16
N GLU A 701 -19.54 9.50 53.54
CA GLU A 701 -19.60 10.64 52.62
C GLU A 701 -18.47 10.56 51.58
N PRO A 702 -18.71 10.90 50.30
CA PRO A 702 -17.67 10.93 49.30
C PRO A 702 -16.61 11.98 49.68
N SER A 703 -15.42 11.54 50.10
CA SER A 703 -14.30 12.45 50.35
C SER A 703 -13.48 12.65 49.08
N PHE A 704 -13.42 13.90 48.62
CA PHE A 704 -12.57 14.33 47.51
C PHE A 704 -11.11 14.29 47.96
N GLY A 705 -10.30 13.38 47.41
CA GLY A 705 -8.85 13.34 47.60
C GLY A 705 -8.13 13.88 46.38
N MET A 706 -7.23 14.86 46.56
CA MET A 706 -6.36 15.35 45.49
C MET A 706 -5.07 14.51 45.51
N PHE A 707 -4.86 13.65 44.50
CA PHE A 707 -3.64 12.85 44.41
C PHE A 707 -2.48 13.68 43.85
N ILE A 708 -1.35 13.68 44.54
CA ILE A 708 -0.09 14.32 44.13
C ILE A 708 0.96 13.23 43.93
N TYR A 709 1.66 13.28 42.79
CA TYR A 709 2.72 12.35 42.39
C TYR A 709 3.73 12.07 43.52
N GLY A 710 3.97 10.78 43.81
CA GLY A 710 4.99 10.35 44.76
C GLY A 710 4.59 10.36 46.25
N GLN A 711 3.33 10.64 46.58
CA GLN A 711 2.80 10.48 47.93
C GLN A 711 1.80 9.32 48.03
N GLN A 712 1.77 8.66 49.19
CA GLN A 712 0.68 7.75 49.55
C GLN A 712 -0.62 8.57 49.55
N SER A 713 -1.68 8.04 48.92
CA SER A 713 -3.00 8.66 48.97
C SER A 713 -3.43 8.84 50.44
N GLU A 714 -3.82 10.05 50.83
CA GLU A 714 -4.43 10.31 52.15
C GLU A 714 -5.89 9.83 52.21
N ASN A 715 -6.48 9.41 51.08
CA ASN A 715 -7.82 8.84 51.02
C ASN A 715 -7.78 7.33 51.38
N PRO A 716 -8.38 6.91 52.51
CA PRO A 716 -8.40 5.51 52.95
C PRO A 716 -9.24 4.58 52.06
N ASN A 717 -10.08 5.13 51.17
CA ASN A 717 -10.90 4.38 50.21
C ASN A 717 -10.21 4.21 48.85
N VAL A 718 -9.04 4.86 48.64
CA VAL A 718 -8.11 4.45 47.59
C VAL A 718 -7.45 3.18 48.09
N GLU A 719 -8.01 2.02 47.77
CA GLU A 719 -7.17 0.82 47.74
C GLU A 719 -5.97 1.18 46.87
N THR A 720 -4.77 1.09 47.44
CA THR A 720 -3.51 1.13 46.70
C THR A 720 -3.41 -0.16 45.89
N LEU A 721 -4.34 -0.35 44.95
CA LEU A 721 -4.23 -1.30 43.87
C LEU A 721 -3.04 -0.82 43.05
N LEU A 722 -1.84 -1.27 43.40
CA LEU A 722 -0.63 -1.05 42.62
C LEU A 722 -0.90 -1.41 41.15
N GLU A 723 -1.73 -2.43 40.90
CA GLU A 723 -2.20 -2.84 39.57
C GLU A 723 -2.98 -1.77 38.78
N GLY A 724 -3.55 -0.76 39.45
CA GLY A 724 -4.28 0.35 38.84
C GLY A 724 -3.40 1.53 38.40
N ILE A 725 -2.11 1.52 38.76
CA ILE A 725 -1.14 2.58 38.44
C ILE A 725 -0.22 2.11 37.31
N GLY A 726 -0.21 2.88 36.22
CA GLY A 726 0.73 2.74 35.11
C GLY A 726 1.50 4.03 34.88
N THR A 727 2.81 3.96 34.66
CA THR A 727 3.63 5.12 34.23
C THR A 727 4.45 4.76 33.01
N TYR A 728 4.60 5.70 32.09
CA TYR A 728 5.28 5.51 30.82
C TYR A 728 6.26 6.68 30.59
N GLU A 729 7.49 6.36 30.23
CA GLU A 729 8.52 7.34 29.90
C GLU A 729 8.97 7.12 28.46
N TYR A 730 9.12 8.20 27.71
CA TYR A 730 9.51 8.17 26.30
C TYR A 730 10.92 8.70 26.13
N ASP A 731 11.66 8.15 25.18
CA ASP A 731 12.98 8.66 24.83
C ASP A 731 12.88 9.95 24.00
N VAL A 732 14.04 10.52 23.66
CA VAL A 732 14.14 11.74 22.85
C VAL A 732 13.60 11.57 21.42
N TRP A 733 13.35 10.33 20.98
CA TRP A 733 12.79 9.99 19.67
C TRP A 733 11.30 9.66 19.76
N ASN A 734 10.65 10.00 20.87
CA ASN A 734 9.21 9.78 21.08
C ASN A 734 8.82 8.29 21.16
N GLN A 735 9.75 7.39 21.51
CA GLN A 735 9.50 5.96 21.64
C GLN A 735 9.41 5.55 23.12
N LEU A 736 8.53 4.60 23.46
CA LEU A 736 8.34 4.15 24.84
C LEU A 736 9.63 3.51 25.38
N SER A 737 10.35 4.21 26.25
CA SER A 737 11.64 3.78 26.78
C SER A 737 11.52 3.02 28.11
N LYS A 738 10.43 3.24 28.84
CA LYS A 738 10.17 2.59 30.13
C LYS A 738 8.68 2.55 30.42
N SER A 739 8.23 1.46 31.00
CA SER A 739 6.87 1.32 31.52
C SER A 739 6.91 0.72 32.92
N THR A 740 6.06 1.19 33.81
CA THR A 740 5.85 0.60 35.12
C THR A 740 4.37 0.26 35.27
N ALA A 741 4.06 -0.98 35.62
CA ALA A 741 2.72 -1.42 36.00
C ALA A 741 2.79 -2.03 37.40
N GLY A 742 2.14 -1.39 38.37
CA GLY A 742 2.33 -1.72 39.79
C GLY A 742 3.79 -1.61 40.23
N SER A 743 4.36 -2.72 40.70
CA SER A 743 5.76 -2.77 41.16
C SER A 743 6.75 -3.23 40.07
N VAL A 744 6.25 -3.60 38.89
CA VAL A 744 7.08 -4.13 37.80
C VAL A 744 7.45 -3.00 36.86
N THR A 745 8.76 -2.78 36.69
CA THR A 745 9.31 -1.82 35.74
C THR A 745 10.05 -2.54 34.62
N SER A 746 9.73 -2.11 33.40
CA SER A 746 10.36 -2.55 32.16
C SER A 746 11.05 -1.39 31.47
N SER A 747 12.18 -1.65 30.82
CA SER A 747 12.88 -0.67 29.99
C SER A 747 13.20 -1.24 28.63
N TYR A 748 13.19 -0.37 27.63
CA TYR A 748 13.28 -0.71 26.21
C TYR A 748 14.34 0.15 25.51
N ARG A 749 14.93 -0.38 24.44
CA ARG A 749 15.75 0.42 23.51
C ARG A 749 15.46 0.00 22.08
N TYR A 750 15.62 0.97 21.19
CA TYR A 750 15.29 0.85 19.78
C TYR A 750 16.53 1.15 18.93
N ASN A 751 16.64 0.50 17.78
CA ASN A 751 17.63 0.88 16.78
C ASN A 751 17.16 2.11 15.97
N ALA A 752 18.00 2.60 15.06
CA ALA A 752 17.67 3.71 14.17
C ALA A 752 16.45 3.50 13.26
N GLU A 753 16.00 2.25 13.11
CA GLU A 753 14.84 1.85 12.29
C GLU A 753 13.55 1.81 13.11
N GLY A 754 13.60 2.12 14.41
CA GLY A 754 12.43 2.11 15.29
C GLY A 754 12.08 0.73 15.88
N TYR A 755 12.87 -0.32 15.57
CA TYR A 755 12.62 -1.65 16.12
C TYR A 755 13.22 -1.82 17.52
N ARG A 756 12.44 -2.40 18.43
CA ARG A 756 12.84 -2.69 19.80
C ARG A 756 13.87 -3.80 19.86
N THR A 757 15.15 -3.46 20.02
CA THR A 757 16.28 -4.40 20.04
C THR A 757 16.66 -4.86 21.44
N TYR A 758 16.11 -4.25 22.49
CA TYR A 758 16.41 -4.59 23.88
C TYR A 758 15.19 -4.39 24.78
N LYS A 759 15.01 -5.33 25.73
CA LYS A 759 14.06 -5.24 26.83
C LYS A 759 14.73 -5.67 28.13
N LYS A 760 14.41 -5.00 29.23
CA LYS A 760 14.79 -5.41 30.58
C LYS A 760 13.63 -5.33 31.55
N VAL A 761 13.39 -6.42 32.26
CA VAL A 761 12.37 -6.55 33.31
C VAL A 761 13.07 -7.02 34.59
N GLY A 762 13.09 -6.17 35.62
CA GLY A 762 13.89 -6.42 36.83
C GLY A 762 15.38 -6.63 36.51
N LYS A 763 15.90 -7.85 36.75
CA LYS A 763 17.30 -8.22 36.42
C LYS A 763 17.45 -8.95 35.08
N SER A 764 16.35 -9.35 34.46
CA SER A 764 16.35 -10.10 33.20
C SER A 764 16.47 -9.15 32.03
N GLU A 765 17.45 -9.40 31.15
CA GLU A 765 17.69 -8.65 29.92
C GLU A 765 17.52 -9.57 28.72
N THR A 766 16.82 -9.08 27.69
CA THR A 766 16.57 -9.76 26.43
C THR A 766 16.97 -8.85 25.28
N HIS A 767 17.81 -9.35 24.39
CA HIS A 767 18.20 -8.70 23.14
C HIS A 767 17.53 -9.40 21.96
N TYR A 768 17.04 -8.62 21.00
CA TYR A 768 16.27 -9.12 19.86
C TYR A 768 17.04 -8.95 18.56
N LEU A 769 17.13 -10.02 17.78
CA LEU A 769 17.59 -10.00 16.40
C LEU A 769 16.38 -10.01 15.46
N TYR A 770 16.34 -9.04 14.54
CA TYR A 770 15.27 -8.93 13.54
C TYR A 770 15.73 -9.34 12.15
N GLU A 771 14.89 -10.15 11.47
CA GLU A 771 14.82 -10.29 10.02
C GLU A 771 13.58 -9.53 9.55
N ALA A 772 13.75 -8.57 8.64
CA ALA A 772 12.74 -7.54 8.36
C ALA A 772 12.17 -6.93 9.66
N ASP A 773 10.88 -7.14 9.92
CA ASP A 773 10.14 -6.68 11.10
C ASP A 773 9.86 -7.80 12.12
N LYS A 774 10.42 -9.00 11.93
CA LYS A 774 10.19 -10.19 12.78
C LYS A 774 11.39 -10.55 13.65
N VAL A 775 11.14 -10.82 14.92
CA VAL A 775 12.16 -11.28 15.88
C VAL A 775 12.49 -12.75 15.60
N VAL A 776 13.66 -13.04 15.04
CA VAL A 776 14.11 -14.42 14.72
C VAL A 776 14.96 -15.06 15.81
N LEU A 777 15.64 -14.26 16.64
CA LEU A 777 16.47 -14.75 17.75
C LEU A 777 16.38 -13.82 18.96
N GLU A 778 16.30 -14.42 20.14
CA GLU A 778 16.38 -13.76 21.44
C GLU A 778 17.61 -14.25 22.21
N THR A 779 18.35 -13.33 22.82
CA THR A 779 19.48 -13.66 23.69
C THR A 779 19.42 -12.91 25.02
N SER A 780 20.02 -13.49 26.06
CA SER A 780 20.13 -12.87 27.38
C SER A 780 21.10 -11.68 27.39
N GLY A 781 21.21 -10.99 28.53
CA GLY A 781 22.23 -9.96 28.77
C GLY A 781 23.68 -10.42 28.57
N SER A 782 23.96 -11.73 28.77
CA SER A 782 25.28 -12.34 28.54
C SER A 782 25.45 -12.92 27.13
N GLY A 783 24.47 -12.72 26.25
CA GLY A 783 24.49 -13.23 24.87
C GLY A 783 24.20 -14.73 24.77
N VAL A 784 23.64 -15.36 25.80
CA VAL A 784 23.18 -16.76 25.74
C VAL A 784 21.85 -16.79 24.98
N GLU A 785 21.68 -17.73 24.06
CA GLU A 785 20.42 -17.94 23.36
C GLU A 785 19.28 -18.28 24.34
N THR A 786 18.16 -17.57 24.22
CA THR A 786 16.96 -17.79 25.04
C THR A 786 15.78 -18.28 24.22
N ALA A 787 15.68 -17.86 22.95
CA ALA A 787 14.71 -18.42 22.02
C ALA A 787 15.12 -18.22 20.56
N VAL A 788 14.72 -19.17 19.70
CA VAL A 788 14.84 -19.11 18.24
C VAL A 788 13.44 -19.23 17.65
N ASN A 789 13.08 -18.30 16.76
CA ASN A 789 11.77 -18.25 16.11
C ASN A 789 11.94 -18.55 14.61
N LEU A 790 11.18 -19.52 14.11
CA LEU A 790 11.15 -19.90 12.70
C LEU A 790 9.87 -19.35 12.06
N TYR A 791 9.99 -18.43 11.11
CA TYR A 791 8.84 -17.84 10.41
C TYR A 791 8.62 -18.47 9.04
N GLY A 792 7.36 -18.80 8.76
CA GLY A 792 6.83 -18.99 7.41
C GLY A 792 5.87 -17.86 7.08
N THR A 793 4.63 -18.18 6.69
CA THR A 793 3.57 -17.15 6.52
C THR A 793 3.17 -16.50 7.85
N ASN A 794 3.22 -17.27 8.94
CA ASN A 794 3.15 -16.81 10.33
C ASN A 794 4.35 -17.38 11.11
N LEU A 795 4.47 -17.09 12.42
CA LEU A 795 5.45 -17.77 13.28
C LEU A 795 5.10 -19.27 13.33
N VAL A 796 6.00 -20.12 12.85
CA VAL A 796 5.74 -21.56 12.74
C VAL A 796 6.13 -22.27 14.02
N SER A 797 7.32 -21.97 14.54
CA SER A 797 7.82 -22.59 15.76
C SER A 797 8.73 -21.68 16.57
N ARG A 798 8.74 -21.90 17.88
CA ARG A 798 9.68 -21.30 18.82
C ARG A 798 10.42 -22.39 19.58
N THR A 799 11.75 -22.32 19.55
CA THR A 799 12.63 -23.22 20.30
C THR A 799 13.20 -22.46 21.49
N MET A 800 13.09 -23.02 22.69
CA MET A 800 13.60 -22.45 23.96
C MET A 800 14.41 -23.52 24.68
N GLY A 801 15.73 -23.46 24.55
CA GLY A 801 16.62 -24.52 25.04
C GLY A 801 16.40 -25.81 24.25
N SER A 802 16.07 -26.91 24.93
CA SER A 802 15.75 -28.19 24.27
C SER A 802 14.28 -28.33 23.85
N GLU A 803 13.41 -27.42 24.28
CA GLU A 803 11.98 -27.51 24.03
C GLU A 803 11.60 -26.74 22.76
N LYS A 804 10.78 -27.36 21.91
CA LYS A 804 10.27 -26.74 20.69
C LYS A 804 8.74 -26.79 20.69
N TYR A 805 8.14 -25.65 20.36
CA TYR A 805 6.70 -25.48 20.31
C TYR A 805 6.28 -24.95 18.94
N TYR A 806 5.24 -25.55 18.36
CA TYR A 806 4.60 -25.06 17.14
C TYR A 806 3.36 -24.23 17.49
N TYR A 807 3.08 -23.23 16.68
CA TYR A 807 1.98 -22.30 16.89
C TYR A 807 0.77 -22.71 16.07
N LEU A 808 -0.40 -22.73 16.70
CA LEU A 808 -1.69 -22.85 16.04
C LEU A 808 -2.45 -21.54 16.11
N TYR A 809 -3.16 -21.23 15.03
CA TYR A 809 -3.84 -19.97 14.85
C TYR A 809 -5.36 -20.13 14.66
N ASN A 810 -6.12 -19.09 15.00
CA ASN A 810 -7.47 -18.94 14.44
C ASN A 810 -7.40 -18.20 13.08
N GLY A 811 -8.56 -17.99 12.46
CA GLY A 811 -8.68 -17.28 11.18
C GLY A 811 -8.33 -15.79 11.17
N HIS A 812 -8.16 -15.17 12.34
CA HIS A 812 -7.66 -13.79 12.51
C HIS A 812 -6.12 -13.76 12.64
N ALA A 813 -5.46 -14.93 12.65
CA ALA A 813 -4.05 -15.10 13.00
C ALA A 813 -3.74 -14.81 14.48
N ASP A 814 -4.71 -15.00 15.37
CA ASP A 814 -4.45 -15.03 16.80
C ASP A 814 -3.86 -16.39 17.20
N VAL A 815 -2.83 -16.37 18.03
CA VAL A 815 -2.27 -17.61 18.60
C VAL A 815 -3.26 -18.21 19.59
N ILE A 816 -3.89 -19.33 19.22
CA ILE A 816 -4.86 -20.04 20.08
C ILE A 816 -4.20 -21.13 20.91
N ALA A 817 -3.13 -21.74 20.41
CA ALA A 817 -2.43 -22.81 21.12
C ALA A 817 -0.95 -22.92 20.76
N LEU A 818 -0.17 -23.43 21.72
CA LEU A 818 1.17 -23.95 21.50
C LEU A 818 1.16 -25.46 21.66
N ILE A 819 1.66 -26.18 20.66
CA ILE A 819 1.77 -27.64 20.67
C ILE A 819 3.23 -28.08 20.73
N ASP A 820 3.52 -29.14 21.48
CA ASP A 820 4.87 -29.72 21.54
C ASP A 820 5.19 -30.62 20.33
N GLU A 821 6.41 -31.16 20.30
CA GLU A 821 6.86 -32.08 19.23
C GLU A 821 6.08 -33.39 19.19
N THR A 822 5.32 -33.73 20.23
CA THR A 822 4.44 -34.91 20.27
C THR A 822 3.00 -34.60 19.85
N GLY A 823 2.68 -33.32 19.58
CA GLY A 823 1.37 -32.87 19.15
C GLY A 823 0.39 -32.56 20.28
N PHE A 824 0.85 -32.49 21.54
CA PHE A 824 -0.01 -32.12 22.67
C PHE A 824 0.01 -30.62 22.94
N GLU A 825 -1.16 -30.04 23.23
CA GLU A 825 -1.32 -28.66 23.64
C GLU A 825 -0.65 -28.39 24.99
N LYS A 826 0.12 -27.31 25.05
CA LYS A 826 0.86 -26.86 26.24
C LYS A 826 0.39 -25.53 26.75
N VAL A 827 -0.01 -24.64 25.85
CA VAL A 827 -0.63 -23.37 26.20
C VAL A 827 -1.85 -23.18 25.31
N ILE A 828 -2.95 -22.71 25.89
CA ILE A 828 -4.18 -22.36 25.18
C ILE A 828 -4.57 -20.94 25.55
N TYR A 829 -5.07 -20.16 24.60
CA TYR A 829 -5.48 -18.77 24.74
C TYR A 829 -6.87 -18.52 24.18
N ASP A 830 -7.64 -17.67 24.85
CA ASP A 830 -8.81 -16.99 24.25
C ASP A 830 -8.70 -15.48 24.43
N TYR A 831 -9.24 -14.76 23.44
CA TYR A 831 -9.25 -13.30 23.37
C TYR A 831 -10.66 -12.77 23.15
N ASP A 832 -10.92 -11.55 23.63
CA ASP A 832 -12.04 -10.76 23.10
C ASP A 832 -11.73 -10.20 21.70
N ALA A 833 -12.72 -9.50 21.11
CA ALA A 833 -12.58 -8.98 19.75
C ALA A 833 -11.45 -7.96 19.57
N PHE A 834 -10.94 -7.34 20.64
CA PHE A 834 -9.87 -6.35 20.62
C PHE A 834 -8.55 -6.93 21.18
N GLY A 835 -8.43 -8.25 21.30
CA GLY A 835 -7.19 -8.92 21.66
C GLY A 835 -6.85 -8.92 23.15
N ASN A 836 -7.79 -8.52 24.01
CA ASN A 836 -7.61 -8.67 25.46
C ASN A 836 -7.79 -10.15 25.81
N SER A 837 -6.78 -10.73 26.46
CA SER A 837 -6.80 -12.16 26.83
C SER A 837 -7.80 -12.38 27.96
N ILE A 838 -8.83 -13.19 27.69
CA ILE A 838 -9.86 -13.56 28.65
C ILE A 838 -9.60 -14.93 29.27
N PHE A 839 -8.80 -15.77 28.60
CA PHE A 839 -8.39 -17.07 29.09
C PHE A 839 -6.95 -17.37 28.68
N ARG A 840 -6.20 -17.98 29.60
CA ARG A 840 -4.91 -18.61 29.34
C ARG A 840 -4.76 -19.82 30.25
N MET A 841 -4.41 -20.96 29.69
CA MET A 841 -4.08 -22.16 30.45
C MET A 841 -2.72 -22.71 29.99
N THR A 842 -1.87 -23.05 30.94
CA THR A 842 -0.57 -23.69 30.67
C THR A 842 -0.50 -25.05 31.36
N SER A 843 -0.09 -26.08 30.62
CA SER A 843 0.18 -27.42 31.14
C SER A 843 1.65 -27.53 31.55
N GLY A 844 1.88 -27.61 32.87
CA GLY A 844 3.23 -27.71 33.43
C GLY A 844 3.83 -26.36 33.83
N ALA A 845 5.13 -26.17 33.56
CA ALA A 845 5.82 -24.91 33.84
C ALA A 845 5.33 -23.80 32.92
N ASP A 846 5.39 -22.56 33.39
CA ASP A 846 4.98 -21.41 32.58
C ASP A 846 5.87 -21.25 31.34
N ILE A 847 5.26 -21.17 30.17
CA ILE A 847 5.96 -21.06 28.88
C ILE A 847 5.96 -19.60 28.46
N ASN A 848 7.17 -19.07 28.23
CA ASN A 848 7.36 -17.70 27.75
C ASN A 848 6.96 -17.58 26.27
N ASN A 849 5.73 -17.16 26.04
CA ASN A 849 5.21 -16.85 24.72
C ASN A 849 4.86 -15.36 24.60
N PRO A 850 5.72 -14.57 23.96
CA PRO A 850 5.43 -13.17 23.69
C PRO A 850 4.58 -12.97 22.44
N ILE A 851 4.38 -13.95 21.55
CA ILE A 851 3.62 -13.77 20.31
C ILE A 851 2.18 -14.26 20.51
N ARG A 852 1.18 -13.38 20.37
CA ARG A 852 -0.21 -13.63 20.79
C ARG A 852 -1.25 -13.16 19.76
N TYR A 853 -2.15 -12.24 20.12
CA TYR A 853 -3.20 -11.70 19.27
C TYR A 853 -2.63 -11.11 17.97
N ALA A 854 -3.20 -11.48 16.82
CA ALA A 854 -2.75 -11.12 15.48
C ALA A 854 -1.24 -11.29 15.21
N GLY A 855 -0.57 -12.19 15.95
CA GLY A 855 0.88 -12.37 15.86
C GLY A 855 1.72 -11.24 16.45
N TYR A 856 1.13 -10.34 17.24
CA TYR A 856 1.85 -9.23 17.89
C TYR A 856 2.63 -9.68 19.12
N GLN A 857 3.66 -8.88 19.45
CA GLN A 857 4.47 -9.10 20.64
C GLN A 857 3.78 -8.52 21.88
N TYR A 858 3.26 -9.37 22.75
CA TYR A 858 2.67 -9.03 24.04
C TYR A 858 3.71 -8.94 25.15
N ASP A 859 3.74 -7.81 25.83
CA ASP A 859 4.50 -7.63 27.07
C ASP A 859 3.62 -7.96 28.26
N GLU A 860 3.81 -9.16 28.83
CA GLU A 860 3.07 -9.65 29.99
C GLU A 860 3.13 -8.68 31.18
N GLU A 861 4.21 -7.94 31.30
CA GLU A 861 4.47 -7.04 32.41
C GLU A 861 3.83 -5.66 32.28
N SER A 862 3.61 -5.16 31.07
CA SER A 862 2.91 -3.88 30.83
C SER A 862 1.45 -4.08 30.41
N LYS A 863 1.09 -5.30 29.99
CA LYS A 863 -0.18 -5.68 29.38
C LYS A 863 -0.46 -5.01 28.03
N LEU A 864 0.60 -4.54 27.36
CA LEU A 864 0.53 -3.89 26.05
C LEU A 864 1.04 -4.81 24.95
N TYR A 865 0.50 -4.65 23.75
CA TYR A 865 1.09 -5.20 22.53
C TYR A 865 2.04 -4.19 21.91
N TYR A 866 3.23 -4.63 21.54
CA TYR A 866 4.19 -3.90 20.73
C TYR A 866 3.96 -4.23 19.25
N LEU A 867 3.56 -3.23 18.48
CA LEU A 867 3.27 -3.31 17.05
C LEU A 867 4.36 -2.56 16.27
N ASN A 868 5.63 -2.79 16.59
CA ASN A 868 6.80 -2.15 15.96
C ASN A 868 6.92 -0.62 16.15
N ALA A 869 6.00 0.18 15.61
CA ALA A 869 6.04 1.64 15.78
C ALA A 869 5.41 2.10 17.10
N ARG A 870 4.36 1.42 17.57
CA ARG A 870 3.54 1.87 18.71
C ARG A 870 3.19 0.73 19.66
N TYR A 871 2.69 1.12 20.82
CA TYR A 871 2.11 0.20 21.80
C TYR A 871 0.59 0.32 21.84
N TYR A 872 -0.07 -0.82 21.76
CA TYR A 872 -1.50 -0.98 21.77
C TYR A 872 -1.98 -1.50 23.13
N ASP A 873 -2.95 -0.81 23.75
CA ASP A 873 -3.64 -1.28 24.96
C ASP A 873 -4.93 -2.00 24.56
N PRO A 874 -4.99 -3.34 24.63
CA PRO A 874 -6.15 -4.12 24.18
C PRO A 874 -7.39 -3.89 25.05
N LYS A 875 -7.22 -3.50 26.33
CA LYS A 875 -8.34 -3.21 27.23
C LYS A 875 -9.02 -1.88 26.86
N LEU A 876 -8.24 -0.90 26.41
CA LEU A 876 -8.76 0.37 25.93
C LEU A 876 -9.14 0.34 24.44
N ALA A 877 -8.68 -0.68 23.72
CA ALA A 877 -8.79 -0.83 22.28
C ALA A 877 -8.21 0.37 21.49
N ARG A 878 -7.05 0.88 21.93
CA ARG A 878 -6.39 2.02 21.29
C ARG A 878 -4.88 2.02 21.52
N PHE A 879 -4.17 2.78 20.70
CA PHE A 879 -2.76 3.10 20.91
C PHE A 879 -2.58 4.10 22.07
N ILE A 880 -1.41 4.02 22.72
CA ILE A 880 -1.04 4.92 23.82
C ILE A 880 -0.27 6.17 23.36
N THR A 881 0.06 6.28 22.07
CA THR A 881 0.71 7.43 21.42
C THR A 881 -0.04 7.84 20.16
N GLU A 882 0.10 9.10 19.74
CA GLU A 882 -0.38 9.53 18.43
C GLU A 882 0.40 8.80 17.32
N ASP A 883 -0.30 8.50 16.23
CA ASP A 883 0.29 8.05 14.98
C ASP A 883 1.18 9.12 14.32
N THR A 884 2.30 8.68 13.77
CA THR A 884 3.12 9.53 12.89
C THR A 884 2.54 9.58 11.48
N TYR A 885 1.82 8.54 11.05
CA TYR A 885 1.04 8.56 9.82
C TYR A 885 -0.23 9.41 9.99
N LYS A 886 -0.47 10.35 9.06
CA LYS A 886 -1.52 11.37 9.19
C LYS A 886 -2.88 10.97 8.61
N GLY A 887 -3.01 9.73 8.13
CA GLY A 887 -4.22 9.19 7.52
C GLY A 887 -4.54 9.75 6.13
N GLU A 888 -5.63 9.25 5.55
CA GLU A 888 -6.14 9.62 4.23
C GLU A 888 -7.32 10.58 4.33
N ILE A 889 -7.29 11.67 3.56
CA ILE A 889 -8.36 12.68 3.59
C ILE A 889 -9.71 12.16 3.04
N GLU A 890 -9.70 11.09 2.26
CA GLU A 890 -10.92 10.45 1.76
C GLU A 890 -11.53 9.44 2.77
N ASP A 891 -10.78 9.08 3.82
CA ASP A 891 -11.21 8.18 4.88
C ASP A 891 -11.10 8.86 6.27
N PRO A 892 -12.16 9.53 6.72
CA PRO A 892 -12.18 10.21 8.02
C PRO A 892 -11.83 9.35 9.23
N LEU A 893 -12.01 8.01 9.18
CA LEU A 893 -11.68 7.15 10.33
C LEU A 893 -10.16 7.02 10.54
N SER A 894 -9.37 7.20 9.49
CA SER A 894 -7.90 7.20 9.56
C SER A 894 -7.32 8.47 10.20
N LEU A 895 -8.11 9.54 10.32
CA LEU A 895 -7.66 10.83 10.85
C LEU A 895 -7.67 10.88 12.39
N ASN A 896 -8.06 9.79 13.04
CA ASN A 896 -7.92 9.63 14.48
C ASN A 896 -6.65 8.83 14.79
N PHE A 897 -5.63 9.52 15.30
CA PHE A 897 -4.29 8.98 15.46
C PHE A 897 -4.10 7.98 16.61
N TYR A 898 -5.19 7.53 17.24
CA TYR A 898 -5.14 6.58 18.35
C TYR A 898 -6.00 5.32 18.14
N THR A 899 -6.95 5.35 17.22
CA THR A 899 -7.88 4.22 17.03
C THR A 899 -7.13 3.01 16.52
N TYR A 900 -7.46 1.83 17.05
CA TYR A 900 -6.96 0.58 16.48
C TYR A 900 -7.88 0.16 15.34
N VAL A 901 -7.30 0.08 14.13
CA VAL A 901 -7.90 -0.49 12.92
C VAL A 901 -9.36 -0.07 12.65
N TYR A 902 -9.60 1.24 12.72
CA TYR A 902 -10.91 1.86 12.47
C TYR A 902 -12.04 1.37 13.39
N ASN A 903 -11.71 0.78 14.54
CA ASN A 903 -12.65 0.07 15.41
C ASN A 903 -13.33 -1.17 14.76
N ASN A 904 -12.68 -1.81 13.79
CA ASN A 904 -13.13 -3.08 13.21
C ASN A 904 -12.02 -4.15 13.26
N PRO A 905 -11.68 -4.63 14.48
CA PRO A 905 -10.57 -5.54 14.71
C PRO A 905 -10.82 -6.98 14.29
N LEU A 906 -11.94 -7.28 13.61
CA LEU A 906 -12.24 -8.61 13.07
C LEU A 906 -12.04 -8.68 11.55
N LYS A 907 -11.88 -7.51 10.92
CA LYS A 907 -11.63 -7.36 9.49
C LYS A 907 -10.21 -6.88 9.21
N TYR A 908 -9.61 -6.18 10.15
CA TYR A 908 -8.33 -5.50 9.96
C TYR A 908 -7.34 -5.83 11.09
N THR A 909 -6.06 -5.82 10.74
CA THR A 909 -4.90 -5.86 11.66
C THR A 909 -4.00 -4.65 11.38
N ASP A 910 -3.06 -4.32 12.26
CA ASP A 910 -2.05 -3.28 12.07
C ASP A 910 -0.65 -3.86 12.37
N PRO A 911 0.00 -4.50 11.38
CA PRO A 911 1.29 -5.16 11.58
C PRO A 911 2.46 -4.19 11.82
N SER A 912 2.35 -2.94 11.34
CA SER A 912 3.40 -1.92 11.43
C SER A 912 3.21 -0.99 12.63
N GLY A 913 2.01 -0.96 13.21
CA GLY A 913 1.58 0.06 14.15
C GLY A 913 1.29 1.40 13.48
N HIS A 914 1.02 1.45 12.17
CA HIS A 914 0.65 2.68 11.44
C HIS A 914 -0.61 2.48 10.58
N ASP A 915 -0.74 1.32 9.95
CA ASP A 915 -1.69 1.12 8.86
C ASP A 915 -2.54 -0.13 9.06
N ALA A 916 -3.85 0.07 8.97
CA ALA A 916 -4.81 -1.02 9.03
C ALA A 916 -4.82 -1.81 7.70
N VAL A 917 -4.50 -3.10 7.78
CA VAL A 917 -4.48 -4.05 6.67
C VAL A 917 -5.68 -4.99 6.78
N ILE A 918 -6.41 -5.17 5.68
CA ILE A 918 -7.52 -6.15 5.64
C ILE A 918 -6.94 -7.56 5.79
N ILE A 919 -7.58 -8.36 6.65
CA ILE A 919 -7.31 -9.78 6.79
C ILE A 919 -7.84 -10.47 5.53
N THR A 920 -6.95 -10.70 4.57
CA THR A 920 -7.27 -11.43 3.33
C THR A 920 -6.46 -12.71 3.26
N ALA A 921 -7.01 -13.71 2.55
CA ALA A 921 -6.37 -15.00 2.34
C ALA A 921 -5.20 -14.96 1.33
N ALA A 922 -5.04 -13.85 0.60
CA ALA A 922 -4.18 -13.77 -0.56
C ALA A 922 -2.84 -13.09 -0.22
N PHE A 923 -1.90 -13.86 0.31
CA PHE A 923 -0.48 -13.47 0.31
C PHE A 923 0.30 -14.01 -0.90
N GLY A 924 -0.34 -14.68 -1.86
CA GLY A 924 0.40 -15.51 -2.84
C GLY A 924 -0.03 -15.51 -4.31
N ALA A 925 -0.81 -14.55 -4.81
CA ALA A 925 -1.33 -14.62 -6.21
C ALA A 925 -1.17 -13.39 -7.09
N PHE A 926 -0.53 -12.31 -6.62
CA PHE A 926 0.03 -11.33 -7.55
C PHE A 926 1.51 -11.69 -7.74
N GLY A 927 1.85 -12.12 -8.95
CA GLY A 927 3.20 -12.54 -9.31
C GLY A 927 4.23 -11.48 -8.89
N GLY A 928 5.27 -11.94 -8.20
CA GLY A 928 6.33 -11.10 -7.65
C GLY A 928 5.96 -10.52 -6.29
N GLY A 929 6.48 -11.14 -5.23
CA GLY A 929 6.43 -10.62 -3.87
C GLY A 929 7.04 -9.22 -3.81
N HIS A 930 6.17 -8.22 -3.89
CA HIS A 930 6.43 -6.84 -3.59
C HIS A 930 5.19 -6.35 -2.85
N THR A 931 5.17 -6.47 -1.52
CA THR A 931 4.29 -5.61 -0.75
C THR A 931 4.90 -4.22 -0.85
N SER A 932 4.35 -3.40 -1.72
CA SER A 932 4.64 -1.98 -1.73
C SER A 932 3.81 -1.31 -0.64
N LEU A 933 4.46 -0.81 0.41
CA LEU A 933 3.84 0.23 1.23
C LEU A 933 4.32 1.58 0.71
N LEU A 934 3.37 2.46 0.48
CA LEU A 934 3.63 3.88 0.41
C LEU A 934 3.82 4.35 1.86
N LEU A 935 5.06 4.54 2.28
CA LEU A 935 5.37 5.01 3.63
C LEU A 935 5.74 6.47 3.56
N GLN A 936 5.11 7.28 4.38
CA GLN A 936 5.59 8.62 4.65
C GLN A 936 6.58 8.55 5.81
N ASP A 937 7.79 9.05 5.62
CA ASP A 937 8.75 9.13 6.71
C ASP A 937 8.45 10.31 7.66
N GLU A 938 9.19 10.39 8.76
CA GLU A 938 9.07 11.46 9.76
C GLU A 938 9.37 12.86 9.21
N VAL A 939 9.97 12.99 8.01
CA VAL A 939 10.19 14.28 7.34
C VAL A 939 9.16 14.56 6.24
N GLY A 940 8.09 13.78 6.18
CA GLY A 940 6.99 13.96 5.24
C GLY A 940 7.30 13.50 3.82
N ASP A 941 8.46 12.87 3.60
CA ASP A 941 8.85 12.32 2.31
C ASP A 941 8.14 10.98 2.10
N TRP A 942 7.54 10.82 0.93
CA TRP A 942 6.88 9.57 0.54
C TRP A 942 7.91 8.61 -0.04
N TYR A 943 7.89 7.37 0.40
CA TYR A 943 8.70 6.29 -0.12
C TYR A 943 7.79 5.18 -0.60
N TYR A 944 8.03 4.73 -1.82
CA TYR A 944 7.59 3.42 -2.23
C TYR A 944 8.56 2.42 -1.63
N THR A 945 8.17 1.78 -0.53
CA THR A 945 8.97 0.75 0.11
C THR A 945 8.49 -0.61 -0.36
N PHE A 946 9.28 -1.24 -1.20
CA PHE A 946 9.11 -2.62 -1.59
C PHE A 946 9.64 -3.49 -0.46
N TYR A 947 8.72 -4.14 0.25
CA TYR A 947 9.03 -5.20 1.19
C TYR A 947 9.01 -6.54 0.44
N GLY A 948 10.15 -7.21 0.44
CA GLY A 948 10.23 -8.66 0.43
C GLY A 948 10.78 -9.11 1.78
N ASP A 949 10.66 -10.41 2.09
CA ASP A 949 11.15 -11.03 3.32
C ASP A 949 12.58 -10.60 3.72
N THR A 950 13.40 -10.20 2.74
CA THR A 950 14.78 -9.73 2.96
C THR A 950 15.21 -8.57 2.05
N LYS A 951 14.28 -8.01 1.26
CA LYS A 951 14.54 -6.89 0.35
C LYS A 951 13.72 -5.69 0.82
N VAL A 952 14.40 -4.62 1.21
CA VAL A 952 13.76 -3.32 1.47
C VAL A 952 14.32 -2.36 0.45
N VAL A 953 13.54 -2.05 -0.59
CA VAL A 953 13.88 -0.97 -1.52
C VAL A 953 12.91 0.16 -1.24
N SER A 954 13.39 1.23 -0.60
CA SER A 954 12.62 2.45 -0.41
C SER A 954 13.00 3.44 -1.52
N VAL A 955 12.10 3.65 -2.48
CA VAL A 955 12.26 4.67 -3.52
C VAL A 955 11.55 5.93 -3.03
N LYS A 956 12.31 6.99 -2.75
CA LYS A 956 11.72 8.31 -2.49
C LYS A 956 10.92 8.75 -3.71
N VAL A 957 9.63 8.96 -3.52
CA VAL A 957 8.73 9.52 -4.52
C VAL A 957 8.85 11.04 -4.41
N ASP A 958 9.29 11.68 -5.49
CA ASP A 958 9.26 13.14 -5.56
C ASP A 958 7.80 13.61 -5.39
N SER A 959 7.56 14.65 -4.59
CA SER A 959 6.21 15.16 -4.38
C SER A 959 5.53 15.60 -5.69
N LYS A 960 6.31 15.97 -6.71
CA LYS A 960 5.82 16.22 -8.08
C LYS A 960 5.41 14.96 -8.83
N VAL A 961 5.94 13.79 -8.44
CA VAL A 961 5.56 12.50 -9.02
C VAL A 961 4.22 12.02 -8.47
N MET A 962 3.87 12.36 -7.21
CA MET A 962 2.52 12.14 -6.65
C MET A 962 1.47 12.98 -7.39
N GLU A 963 1.78 14.24 -7.74
CA GLU A 963 0.95 15.04 -8.68
C GLU A 963 0.96 14.48 -10.11
N SER A 964 1.95 13.67 -10.48
CA SER A 964 2.10 13.11 -11.83
C SER A 964 1.44 11.75 -12.03
N LEU A 965 0.99 11.06 -10.97
CA LEU A 965 0.24 9.81 -11.11
C LEU A 965 -1.19 10.05 -11.61
N ASP A 966 -1.78 11.21 -11.28
CA ASP A 966 -2.99 11.71 -11.94
C ASP A 966 -2.71 12.19 -13.38
N ASN A 967 -1.48 12.64 -13.67
CA ASN A 967 -1.06 13.05 -15.02
C ASN A 967 -0.42 11.94 -15.87
N LEU A 968 -0.28 10.71 -15.37
CA LEU A 968 0.21 9.58 -16.16
C LEU A 968 -0.83 9.17 -17.24
N ASN A 969 -2.11 9.47 -16.98
CA ASN A 969 -3.17 9.39 -17.99
C ASN A 969 -3.12 10.51 -19.03
N GLU A 970 -2.42 11.63 -18.76
CA GLU A 970 -2.23 12.73 -19.74
C GLU A 970 -0.91 12.60 -20.52
N TRP A 971 0.14 11.95 -19.97
CA TRP A 971 1.38 11.70 -20.72
C TRP A 971 1.27 10.51 -21.70
N LEU A 972 0.30 9.62 -21.51
CA LEU A 972 -0.09 8.59 -22.49
C LEU A 972 -1.04 9.12 -23.59
N GLN A 973 -1.37 10.42 -23.58
CA GLN A 973 -2.20 11.06 -24.62
C GLN A 973 -1.48 12.17 -25.42
N GLN A 974 -0.18 12.39 -25.21
CA GLN A 974 0.60 13.34 -26.00
C GLN A 974 1.73 12.66 -26.79
N ASP A 975 1.36 11.96 -27.86
CA ASP A 975 2.18 11.95 -29.07
C ASP A 975 1.30 12.16 -30.31
N GLU A 976 0.79 13.39 -30.45
CA GLU A 976 0.21 13.88 -31.71
C GLU A 976 1.31 14.37 -32.69
N SER A 977 2.46 13.69 -32.75
CA SER A 977 3.52 14.06 -33.70
C SER A 977 4.07 12.88 -34.53
N SER A 978 3.16 12.07 -35.09
CA SER A 978 3.47 11.32 -36.33
C SER A 978 2.30 11.34 -37.32
N THR A 979 1.94 12.53 -37.78
CA THR A 979 1.16 12.66 -39.03
C THR A 979 2.08 12.39 -40.23
N GLN A 980 2.09 11.15 -40.72
CA GLN A 980 2.11 10.81 -42.16
C GLN A 980 2.15 9.29 -42.34
N TYR A 981 1.00 8.68 -42.62
CA TYR A 981 0.78 7.74 -43.73
C TYR A 981 -0.71 7.35 -43.70
N TYR A 982 -1.53 8.11 -44.44
CA TYR A 982 -2.83 7.63 -44.89
C TYR A 982 -2.55 6.59 -45.97
N ASP A 983 -2.80 5.31 -45.69
CA ASP A 983 -3.13 4.38 -46.76
C ASP A 983 -4.66 4.22 -46.81
N LYS A 984 -5.20 4.72 -47.93
CA LYS A 984 -6.60 4.58 -48.30
C LYS A 984 -6.79 3.13 -48.72
N ASN A 985 -7.67 2.42 -48.04
CA ASN A 985 -8.66 1.48 -48.60
C ASN A 985 -9.11 0.55 -47.47
N TYR A 986 -10.34 0.70 -46.98
CA TYR A 986 -11.31 -0.38 -46.75
C TYR A 986 -12.60 0.25 -46.19
N THR A 987 -13.52 0.51 -47.12
CA THR A 987 -14.95 0.71 -46.84
C THR A 987 -15.64 -0.65 -46.82
N SER A 988 -16.24 -1.03 -45.69
CA SER A 988 -17.59 -1.61 -45.69
C SER A 988 -18.08 -1.78 -44.27
N SER A 989 -19.04 -0.93 -43.92
CA SER A 989 -20.02 -1.13 -42.87
C SER A 989 -20.87 -2.37 -43.14
N THR A 990 -21.19 -3.14 -42.11
CA THR A 990 -22.42 -3.94 -42.08
C THR A 990 -22.94 -3.99 -40.63
N TYR A 991 -24.01 -3.23 -40.40
CA TYR A 991 -24.87 -3.29 -39.22
C TYR A 991 -25.59 -4.64 -39.16
N ILE A 992 -25.67 -5.28 -37.98
CA ILE A 992 -26.84 -6.08 -37.58
C ILE A 992 -27.20 -5.77 -36.12
N LYS A 993 -28.44 -5.30 -35.97
CA LYS A 993 -29.25 -5.13 -34.75
C LYS A 993 -29.23 -6.37 -33.85
N GLY A 994 -29.03 -6.16 -32.55
CA GLY A 994 -29.50 -7.02 -31.47
C GLY A 994 -30.18 -6.15 -30.43
N ASP A 995 -31.43 -6.47 -30.10
CA ASP A 995 -32.36 -5.65 -29.33
C ASP A 995 -31.87 -5.30 -27.92
N PHE A 996 -31.88 -4.00 -27.59
CA PHE A 996 -31.83 -3.49 -26.23
C PHE A 996 -33.25 -3.25 -25.74
N THR A 997 -33.85 -4.25 -25.09
CA THR A 997 -35.01 -4.08 -24.23
C THR A 997 -34.70 -4.75 -22.90
N ASP A 998 -34.03 -4.00 -22.02
CA ASP A 998 -33.96 -4.23 -20.56
C ASP A 998 -33.40 -2.96 -19.87
N SER A 999 -34.01 -1.81 -20.16
CA SER A 999 -33.64 -0.54 -19.49
C SER A 999 -34.84 0.37 -19.20
N LEU A 1000 -36.00 -0.20 -18.90
CA LEU A 1000 -37.22 0.58 -18.60
C LEU A 1000 -38.03 0.13 -17.37
N ASP A 1001 -37.48 -0.72 -16.49
CA ASP A 1001 -38.13 -1.12 -15.21
C ASP A 1001 -37.40 -0.67 -13.94
N LEU A 1002 -36.51 0.34 -14.02
CA LEU A 1002 -35.82 0.87 -12.83
C LEU A 1002 -35.93 2.39 -12.64
N LEU A 1003 -36.73 3.07 -13.47
CA LEU A 1003 -36.90 4.53 -13.42
C LEU A 1003 -38.28 4.99 -12.94
N ASP A 1004 -39.26 4.08 -12.76
CA ASP A 1004 -40.56 4.40 -12.16
C ASP A 1004 -40.68 4.02 -10.66
N GLU A 1005 -39.76 3.24 -10.09
CA GLU A 1005 -39.77 2.89 -8.65
C GLU A 1005 -38.92 3.79 -7.74
N LEU A 1006 -38.17 4.77 -8.28
CA LEU A 1006 -37.42 5.76 -7.49
C LEU A 1006 -37.94 7.20 -7.64
N ALA A 1007 -38.89 7.45 -8.54
CA ALA A 1007 -39.45 8.78 -8.80
C ALA A 1007 -40.78 9.07 -8.07
N GLN A 1008 -41.37 8.11 -7.34
CA GLN A 1008 -42.56 8.31 -6.51
C GLN A 1008 -42.30 8.22 -4.98
N GLY A 1009 -41.09 8.59 -4.54
CA GLY A 1009 -40.75 8.69 -3.10
C GLY A 1009 -40.58 10.12 -2.57
N TYR A 1010 -40.62 11.15 -3.43
CA TYR A 1010 -40.26 12.52 -3.04
C TYR A 1010 -41.39 13.57 -3.15
N THR A 1011 -42.61 13.14 -3.46
CA THR A 1011 -43.79 14.02 -3.47
C THR A 1011 -44.87 13.43 -2.56
N GLU A 1012 -44.70 13.67 -1.25
CA GLU A 1012 -45.75 14.04 -0.27
C GLU A 1012 -45.44 13.52 1.14
N LYS A 1013 -44.45 14.16 1.80
CA LYS A 1013 -44.46 14.33 3.27
C LYS A 1013 -45.27 15.57 3.69
N TYR A 1014 -46.03 16.19 2.77
CA TYR A 1014 -46.88 17.36 3.05
C TYR A 1014 -48.20 17.36 2.24
N GLY A 1015 -49.18 16.55 2.67
CA GLY A 1015 -50.59 16.98 2.80
C GLY A 1015 -51.61 16.83 1.65
N THR A 1016 -52.49 15.83 1.81
CA THR A 1016 -53.97 15.83 1.61
C THR A 1016 -54.61 15.89 0.22
N GLY A 1017 -55.37 14.84 -0.13
CA GLY A 1017 -56.22 14.83 -1.33
C GLY A 1017 -57.19 13.66 -1.58
N LYS A 1018 -57.93 13.18 -0.56
CA LYS A 1018 -59.23 12.44 -0.64
C LYS A 1018 -59.33 11.03 -1.30
N ASN A 1019 -59.36 10.03 -0.40
CA ASN A 1019 -60.50 9.15 -0.07
C ASN A 1019 -61.20 8.27 -1.15
N LYS A 1020 -61.08 6.94 -1.01
CA LYS A 1020 -62.16 5.93 -0.73
C LYS A 1020 -61.78 4.53 -1.26
N ASP A 1021 -61.48 3.56 -0.38
CA ASP A 1021 -62.41 2.52 0.17
C ASP A 1021 -62.61 1.35 -0.84
N TYR A 1022 -62.36 0.04 -0.65
CA TYR A 1022 -62.34 -0.99 0.42
C TYR A 1022 -61.49 -2.19 -0.15
N ASN A 1023 -61.03 -3.25 0.54
CA ASN A 1023 -60.73 -3.62 1.93
C ASN A 1023 -60.28 -5.12 1.91
N LEU A 1024 -59.30 -5.45 2.76
CA LEU A 1024 -59.20 -6.67 3.60
C LEU A 1024 -58.82 -8.09 3.07
N LEU A 1025 -57.94 -8.69 3.89
CA LEU A 1025 -57.62 -10.13 4.19
C LEU A 1025 -56.54 -10.82 3.35
N SER A 1026 -55.66 -11.69 3.84
CA SER A 1026 -54.93 -11.96 5.09
C SER A 1026 -54.21 -13.31 4.86
N ASN A 1027 -52.95 -13.43 5.31
CA ASN A 1027 -52.19 -14.64 5.70
C ASN A 1027 -52.45 -16.01 5.03
N ASN A 1028 -51.37 -16.67 4.56
CA ASN A 1028 -50.93 -17.97 5.11
C ASN A 1028 -49.68 -18.56 4.42
N CYS A 1029 -48.79 -19.10 5.26
CA CYS A 1029 -47.71 -20.04 4.90
C CYS A 1029 -48.25 -21.36 4.33
N VAL A 1030 -47.53 -21.98 3.38
CA VAL A 1030 -47.37 -23.44 3.27
C VAL A 1030 -45.98 -23.78 2.72
N GLU A 1031 -45.27 -24.60 3.49
CA GLU A 1031 -44.03 -25.32 3.22
C GLU A 1031 -44.33 -26.62 2.44
N ILE A 1032 -43.55 -26.98 1.42
CA ILE A 1032 -43.38 -28.38 0.99
C ILE A 1032 -41.90 -28.65 0.70
N SER A 1033 -41.38 -29.69 1.35
CA SER A 1033 -39.99 -30.11 1.46
C SER A 1033 -39.63 -31.33 0.56
N TRP A 1034 -38.35 -31.73 0.66
CA TRP A 1034 -37.51 -32.62 -0.15
C TRP A 1034 -37.89 -34.13 -0.34
N LYS A 1035 -37.27 -34.71 -1.41
CA LYS A 1035 -36.71 -36.08 -1.60
C LYS A 1035 -37.63 -37.30 -1.88
N ALA A 1036 -37.37 -38.00 -3.00
CA ALA A 1036 -36.64 -39.29 -3.08
C ALA A 1036 -37.01 -40.13 -4.33
N LEU A 1037 -36.02 -40.47 -5.19
CA LEU A 1037 -35.65 -41.85 -5.54
C LEU A 1037 -34.51 -41.89 -6.58
N GLN A 1038 -33.32 -42.25 -6.08
CA GLN A 1038 -32.25 -42.88 -6.84
C GLN A 1038 -32.71 -44.24 -7.40
N LYS A 1039 -32.17 -44.65 -8.55
CA LYS A 1039 -31.33 -45.87 -8.70
C LYS A 1039 -31.01 -46.15 -10.16
N GLY A 1040 -29.77 -46.57 -10.42
CA GLY A 1040 -29.45 -47.54 -11.47
C GLY A 1040 -28.55 -47.04 -12.60
N THR A 1041 -27.24 -47.23 -12.42
CA THR A 1041 -26.19 -47.37 -13.44
C THR A 1041 -26.65 -48.03 -14.76
N LEU A 1042 -26.15 -47.53 -15.89
CA LEU A 1042 -25.58 -48.35 -16.98
C LEU A 1042 -24.66 -47.48 -17.86
N THR A 1043 -23.63 -48.16 -18.34
CA THR A 1043 -22.50 -47.76 -19.18
C THR A 1043 -22.88 -47.47 -20.64
N ASP A 1044 -21.89 -46.89 -21.32
CA ASP A 1044 -21.55 -47.02 -22.74
C ASP A 1044 -21.90 -45.85 -23.65
N GLY A 1045 -20.88 -45.39 -24.39
CA GLY A 1045 -20.94 -44.20 -25.21
C GLY A 1045 -21.83 -44.41 -26.43
N THR A 1046 -22.58 -43.39 -26.82
CA THR A 1046 -22.87 -43.04 -28.22
C THR A 1046 -23.45 -41.62 -28.28
N ARG A 1047 -23.09 -40.97 -29.39
CA ARG A 1047 -23.27 -39.58 -29.82
C ARG A 1047 -24.69 -39.03 -29.73
N ILE A 1048 -24.75 -37.74 -29.44
CA ILE A 1048 -25.91 -36.87 -29.68
C ILE A 1048 -26.10 -36.70 -31.19
N GLY A 1049 -27.29 -37.04 -31.67
CA GLY A 1049 -27.74 -36.87 -33.05
C GLY A 1049 -29.21 -37.26 -33.19
N ASP A 1050 -30.06 -36.26 -32.94
CA ASP A 1050 -31.40 -36.00 -33.51
C ASP A 1050 -32.52 -37.05 -33.38
N PHE A 1051 -33.70 -36.63 -32.91
CA PHE A 1051 -34.83 -36.38 -33.81
C PHE A 1051 -36.00 -35.64 -33.16
N VAL A 1052 -36.54 -34.72 -33.95
CA VAL A 1052 -37.72 -33.87 -33.79
C VAL A 1052 -39.00 -34.62 -34.21
N GLN A 1053 -40.15 -34.29 -33.60
CA GLN A 1053 -41.49 -34.40 -34.20
C GLN A 1053 -42.26 -33.09 -33.90
N THR A 1054 -42.46 -32.19 -34.89
CA THR A 1054 -43.62 -32.02 -35.82
C THR A 1054 -44.95 -31.73 -35.12
N TYR A 1055 -45.63 -30.60 -35.41
CA TYR A 1055 -46.52 -30.35 -36.58
C TYR A 1055 -46.90 -28.82 -36.67
N PRO A 1056 -47.62 -28.26 -37.68
CA PRO A 1056 -47.23 -28.01 -39.09
C PRO A 1056 -47.69 -26.63 -39.71
N ASN A 1057 -47.10 -26.27 -40.87
CA ASN A 1057 -47.61 -25.52 -42.07
C ASN A 1057 -48.23 -24.10 -41.95
N ASP A 1058 -48.04 -23.13 -42.86
CA ASP A 1058 -47.17 -22.91 -44.04
C ASP A 1058 -47.41 -21.46 -44.51
N LEU A 1059 -46.35 -20.72 -44.86
CA LEU A 1059 -46.32 -19.78 -46.00
C LEU A 1059 -44.85 -19.43 -46.30
N ILE A 1060 -44.29 -20.18 -47.26
CA ILE A 1060 -42.97 -20.00 -47.89
C ILE A 1060 -43.20 -19.24 -49.22
N PRO A 1061 -42.25 -18.42 -49.72
CA PRO A 1061 -41.28 -18.93 -50.72
C PRO A 1061 -39.84 -18.44 -50.42
N ASN A 1062 -38.88 -19.34 -50.15
CA ASN A 1062 -37.94 -20.01 -51.08
C ASN A 1062 -36.85 -19.06 -51.64
N LYS A 1063 -35.54 -19.32 -51.49
CA LYS A 1063 -34.83 -20.54 -51.90
C LYS A 1063 -33.43 -20.77 -51.29
N PHE A 1064 -33.22 -22.03 -50.87
CA PHE A 1064 -32.11 -22.99 -51.12
C PHE A 1064 -30.63 -22.61 -50.79
N SER A 1065 -29.71 -23.49 -50.38
CA SER A 1065 -29.64 -24.78 -49.64
C SER A 1065 -28.21 -25.35 -49.78
N VAL A 1066 -27.67 -25.90 -48.68
CA VAL A 1066 -26.94 -27.21 -48.55
C VAL A 1066 -25.49 -27.42 -49.08
N TRP A 1067 -24.59 -27.61 -48.09
CA TRP A 1067 -23.48 -28.59 -47.87
C TRP A 1067 -22.31 -28.78 -48.86
N ALA A 1068 -21.07 -28.84 -48.31
CA ALA A 1068 -20.30 -30.09 -48.12
C ALA A 1068 -18.89 -29.86 -47.52
N LYS A 1069 -18.46 -30.79 -46.66
CA LYS A 1069 -17.06 -31.07 -46.29
C LYS A 1069 -16.30 -31.62 -47.51
N GLY A 1070 -15.05 -31.19 -47.71
CA GLY A 1070 -14.11 -31.83 -48.63
C GLY A 1070 -12.67 -31.71 -48.12
N GLU A 1071 -12.08 -32.83 -47.72
CA GLU A 1071 -10.62 -33.00 -47.69
C GLU A 1071 -10.09 -33.09 -49.12
N PHE A 1072 -9.02 -32.36 -49.45
CA PHE A 1072 -8.15 -32.70 -50.58
C PHE A 1072 -6.67 -32.54 -50.21
N LYS A 1073 -5.92 -33.56 -50.65
CA LYS A 1073 -4.51 -33.85 -50.45
C LYS A 1073 -3.58 -32.85 -51.17
N ASN A 1074 -2.35 -32.76 -50.63
CA ASN A 1074 -1.06 -32.42 -51.26
C ASN A 1074 -1.07 -31.95 -52.73
N ASN A 1075 -0.43 -30.79 -52.96
CA ASN A 1075 0.56 -30.67 -54.03
C ASN A 1075 1.69 -29.71 -53.66
N ALA A 1076 2.90 -30.23 -53.78
CA ALA A 1076 4.18 -29.55 -53.69
C ALA A 1076 4.47 -28.72 -54.95
N TYR A 1077 5.55 -27.93 -54.89
CA TYR A 1077 6.22 -27.12 -55.92
C TYR A 1077 5.82 -25.64 -56.03
N THR A 1078 6.44 -24.79 -55.21
CA THR A 1078 7.52 -23.87 -55.67
C THR A 1078 8.19 -23.17 -54.48
N TYR A 1079 9.12 -23.86 -53.82
CA TYR A 1079 10.13 -23.22 -52.94
C TYR A 1079 11.52 -23.84 -53.16
N LYS A 1080 11.78 -24.34 -54.39
CA LYS A 1080 13.02 -25.04 -54.77
C LYS A 1080 13.95 -24.19 -55.65
N LYS A 1081 14.10 -22.91 -55.30
CA LYS A 1081 15.13 -22.04 -55.90
C LYS A 1081 15.78 -21.05 -54.94
N TYR A 1082 15.37 -21.01 -53.67
CA TYR A 1082 15.95 -20.14 -52.65
C TYR A 1082 16.81 -20.88 -51.62
N ASN A 1083 16.56 -22.19 -51.39
CA ASN A 1083 17.36 -22.99 -50.46
C ASN A 1083 18.60 -23.67 -51.09
N GLU A 1084 18.63 -23.88 -52.42
CA GLU A 1084 19.79 -24.52 -53.08
C GLU A 1084 21.02 -23.58 -53.17
N GLN A 1085 20.84 -22.26 -53.11
CA GLN A 1085 21.96 -21.29 -53.07
C GLN A 1085 22.53 -21.11 -51.65
N ILE A 1086 21.70 -21.27 -50.62
CA ILE A 1086 22.12 -21.16 -49.22
C ILE A 1086 22.83 -22.44 -48.77
N GLU A 1087 22.32 -23.61 -49.17
CA GLU A 1087 22.98 -24.89 -48.85
C GLU A 1087 24.30 -25.08 -49.64
N SER A 1088 24.40 -24.57 -50.87
CA SER A 1088 25.68 -24.53 -51.62
C SER A 1088 26.70 -23.58 -50.97
N PHE A 1089 26.25 -22.43 -50.44
CA PHE A 1089 27.12 -21.47 -49.77
C PHE A 1089 27.63 -21.99 -48.41
N ILE A 1090 26.81 -22.77 -47.70
CA ILE A 1090 27.17 -23.39 -46.42
C ILE A 1090 28.11 -24.58 -46.64
N LYS A 1091 27.84 -25.46 -47.62
CA LYS A 1091 28.70 -26.62 -47.93
C LYS A 1091 30.10 -26.24 -48.45
N ASP A 1092 30.23 -25.14 -49.19
CA ASP A 1092 31.53 -24.69 -49.71
C ASP A 1092 32.41 -24.00 -48.64
N ASN A 1093 31.86 -23.66 -47.46
CA ASN A 1093 32.57 -22.93 -46.41
C ASN A 1093 32.71 -23.68 -45.07
N GLU A 1094 32.20 -24.91 -44.96
CA GLU A 1094 32.24 -25.74 -43.74
C GLU A 1094 33.63 -26.32 -43.39
N LYS A 1095 34.68 -26.08 -44.20
CA LYS A 1095 36.04 -26.59 -43.94
C LYS A 1095 37.11 -25.52 -43.72
N LYS A 1096 36.74 -24.25 -43.59
CA LYS A 1096 37.71 -23.16 -43.33
C LYS A 1096 38.03 -23.05 -41.85
N SER A 1097 39.32 -23.05 -41.53
CA SER A 1097 39.82 -22.86 -40.18
C SER A 1097 39.54 -21.44 -39.64
N LYS A 1098 39.52 -21.27 -38.32
CA LYS A 1098 39.22 -19.99 -37.63
C LYS A 1098 40.15 -18.83 -38.07
N SER A 1099 41.36 -19.12 -38.55
CA SER A 1099 42.31 -18.14 -39.12
C SER A 1099 41.98 -17.70 -40.56
N GLU A 1100 41.26 -18.52 -41.32
CA GLU A 1100 40.84 -18.18 -42.70
C GLU A 1100 39.59 -17.30 -42.72
N TRP A 1101 38.74 -17.40 -41.69
CA TRP A 1101 37.61 -16.48 -41.46
C TRP A 1101 38.05 -15.06 -41.12
N TYR A 1102 39.16 -14.90 -40.39
CA TYR A 1102 39.69 -13.59 -40.00
C TYR A 1102 40.25 -12.81 -41.20
N ASN A 1103 40.91 -13.49 -42.15
CA ASN A 1103 41.47 -12.87 -43.36
C ASN A 1103 40.42 -12.53 -44.44
N PHE A 1104 39.26 -13.20 -44.44
CA PHE A 1104 38.18 -12.92 -45.40
C PHE A 1104 37.39 -11.64 -45.04
N TRP A 1105 37.19 -11.34 -43.76
CA TRP A 1105 36.46 -10.16 -43.30
C TRP A 1105 37.35 -8.95 -42.98
N TYR A 1106 38.62 -9.15 -42.63
CA TYR A 1106 39.50 -8.09 -42.14
C TYR A 1106 40.85 -7.99 -42.86
N GLY A 1107 41.01 -8.66 -44.02
CA GLY A 1107 42.17 -8.51 -44.89
C GLY A 1107 42.25 -7.13 -45.54
N LYS A 1108 43.41 -6.48 -45.44
CA LYS A 1108 43.68 -5.06 -45.77
C LYS A 1108 43.48 -4.64 -47.24
N ASP A 1109 43.26 -5.58 -48.18
CA ASP A 1109 43.35 -5.30 -49.62
C ASP A 1109 42.02 -5.28 -50.40
N THR A 1110 40.87 -5.49 -49.76
CA THR A 1110 39.54 -5.35 -50.41
C THR A 1110 38.85 -4.01 -50.16
N PHE A 1111 39.35 -3.21 -49.22
CA PHE A 1111 38.80 -1.89 -48.89
C PHE A 1111 39.08 -0.83 -49.98
N LEU A 1112 40.12 -1.02 -50.81
CA LEU A 1112 40.54 -0.06 -51.84
C LEU A 1112 39.86 -0.24 -53.21
N ASN A 1113 39.25 -1.39 -53.50
CA ASN A 1113 38.57 -1.62 -54.79
C ASN A 1113 37.05 -1.33 -54.77
N ASN A 1114 36.39 -1.33 -53.61
CA ASN A 1114 34.96 -0.97 -53.52
C ASN A 1114 34.72 0.54 -53.28
N ILE A 1115 35.76 1.31 -52.95
CA ILE A 1115 35.71 2.79 -52.91
C ILE A 1115 35.74 3.41 -54.32
N LYS A 1116 36.00 2.64 -55.38
CA LYS A 1116 36.03 3.11 -56.77
C LYS A 1116 34.78 2.85 -57.61
N ILE A 1117 33.77 2.14 -57.11
CA ILE A 1117 32.49 1.92 -57.85
C ILE A 1117 31.31 2.68 -57.22
N GLY A 1118 31.38 3.04 -55.93
CA GLY A 1118 30.33 3.84 -55.27
C GLY A 1118 30.36 5.36 -55.56
N LYS A 1119 31.39 5.86 -56.26
CA LYS A 1119 31.56 7.30 -56.55
C LYS A 1119 31.09 7.74 -57.94
N GLN A 1120 30.34 6.89 -58.66
CA GLN A 1120 29.80 7.24 -59.99
C GLN A 1120 28.37 6.73 -60.28
N LEU A 1121 27.61 6.36 -59.24
CA LEU A 1121 26.14 6.14 -59.33
C LEU A 1121 25.39 6.91 -58.23
N LEU A 1122 25.89 8.12 -57.93
CA LEU A 1122 25.10 9.24 -57.44
C LEU A 1122 24.93 10.21 -58.60
N GLY A 1123 23.79 10.07 -59.26
CA GLY A 1123 23.18 10.94 -60.24
C GLY A 1123 21.68 10.71 -60.15
#